data_AF-A0A0J0UYW8-F1
#
_entry.id   AF-A0A0J0UYW8-F1
#
_cell.length_a   1.000
_cell.length_b   1.000
_cell.length_c   1.000
_cell.angle_alpha   90.00
_cell.angle_beta   90.00
_cell.angle_gamma   90.00
#
_symmetry.space_group_name_H-M   'P 1'
#
loop_
_entity.id
_entity.type
_entity.pdbx_description
1 polymer ?
#
loop_
_entity_poly.entity_id
_entity_poly.type
_entity_poly.pdbx_seq_one_letter_code
_entity_poly.pdbx_strand_id
1 'polypeptide(L)'
;MSALGAAAQQPGELDLFLFGEGTHRRLWDLLGAHLCESGGATFAVWAPNAQQVSVVGDWAGWNESSAEATLLATQGNSGIWWGFEPRARPGDRYKFLVAGQNGQTTERADPLATAAEVPPATASVLFESSYVWNSSKGEDWRTARSDRNSGRLSVYEVHLGSWRRHSDGRAHTARELAEPLADWASSLGFTHIELMPVASHPFGGSWGYQVSGYYAPDARLGSPDDLRYLIDVCHDRGLGVILDWVPAHFPKDRFALAQFDGTALYEHADPRRGEHPDWGTLVFNHGRNEVRNFLVANALYWLEEFRVDGLRVDAVASMLYLDYSREAGEWVPNELGGREDLEAVAFVRELNEVTAQEQPGALVIAEESTSWSGVTRPADWGGLGFSRKWNLGWMHDTLSYFAQEPIHRAFHHHELTFPMVYARDERWLLPLSHDEVVHGKGSLLNKMPGNHEEQLAHLRSLLAWQWCHPGRQLLFMGGELAQEREWSHEGEIDWFLLQREGHDGVRRLVADLNSVQAQNPALWAGDDDLDHHIGWLDADDHEHSIFSFWRSVPSWYEEQSNDQPQGPAAHHGSVAVVANLTPVPRHGYRLGVSDLAPWKVLLDTDAQIYGGTAAHVGENADGVLVVDKDTPWQNQAGSLLLTLPPLSVIILAPSELP
;
A
#
# COMPACT_ATOMS: atom_id res chain seq x y z
N MET A 1 -16.74 -19.15 -18.32
CA MET A 1 -15.96 -20.16 -19.07
C MET A 1 -14.53 -20.02 -18.60
N SER A 2 -13.99 -21.00 -17.90
CA SER A 2 -12.65 -20.93 -17.29
C SER A 2 -11.58 -20.78 -18.36
N ALA A 3 -10.78 -19.71 -18.29
CA ALA A 3 -9.65 -19.44 -19.18
C ALA A 3 -8.43 -20.36 -18.94
N LEU A 4 -8.55 -21.37 -18.06
CA LEU A 4 -7.50 -22.33 -17.70
C LEU A 4 -7.38 -23.49 -18.71
N GLY A 5 -7.35 -23.21 -20.01
CA GLY A 5 -7.36 -24.29 -21.02
C GLY A 5 -6.77 -23.97 -22.40
N ALA A 6 -6.07 -22.85 -22.55
CA ALA A 6 -5.24 -22.62 -23.74
C ALA A 6 -3.82 -23.07 -23.40
N ALA A 7 -3.52 -24.36 -23.61
CA ALA A 7 -2.15 -24.85 -23.60
C ALA A 7 -1.29 -23.90 -24.44
N ALA A 8 -0.22 -23.34 -23.87
CA ALA A 8 0.59 -22.33 -24.54
C ALA A 8 1.06 -22.86 -25.91
N GLN A 9 0.44 -22.33 -26.96
CA GLN A 9 0.79 -22.61 -28.34
C GLN A 9 2.02 -21.77 -28.68
N GLN A 10 2.69 -22.15 -29.77
CA GLN A 10 3.72 -21.29 -30.35
C GLN A 10 3.14 -19.87 -30.58
N PRO A 11 3.85 -18.79 -30.22
CA PRO A 11 3.39 -17.41 -30.37
C PRO A 11 2.76 -17.13 -31.74
N GLY A 12 1.53 -16.65 -31.75
CA GLY A 12 0.82 -16.28 -32.98
C GLY A 12 1.24 -14.89 -33.49
N GLU A 13 0.89 -14.56 -34.74
CA GLU A 13 1.21 -13.26 -35.33
C GLU A 13 0.65 -12.08 -34.52
N LEU A 14 -0.55 -12.21 -33.96
CA LEU A 14 -1.15 -11.18 -33.11
C LEU A 14 -0.38 -11.00 -31.80
N ASP A 15 0.06 -12.08 -31.16
CA ASP A 15 0.80 -12.02 -29.90
C ASP A 15 2.13 -11.29 -30.09
N LEU A 16 2.85 -11.64 -31.17
CA LEU A 16 4.12 -10.99 -31.53
C LEU A 16 3.92 -9.51 -31.87
N PHE A 17 2.83 -9.16 -32.55
CA PHE A 17 2.49 -7.77 -32.85
C PHE A 17 2.19 -6.97 -31.58
N LEU A 18 1.29 -7.47 -30.73
CA LEU A 18 0.92 -6.79 -29.48
C LEU A 18 2.12 -6.65 -28.53
N PHE A 19 2.99 -7.65 -28.47
CA PHE A 19 4.22 -7.58 -27.68
C PHE A 19 5.19 -6.51 -28.22
N GLY A 20 5.38 -6.44 -29.54
CA GLY A 20 6.23 -5.43 -30.17
C GLY A 20 5.71 -3.99 -30.01
N GLU A 21 4.38 -3.81 -29.99
CA GLU A 21 3.75 -2.50 -29.70
C GLU A 21 3.71 -2.18 -28.19
N GLY A 22 3.99 -3.16 -27.35
CA GLY A 22 3.97 -3.03 -25.90
C GLY A 22 2.57 -3.01 -25.28
N THR A 23 1.58 -3.61 -25.95
CA THR A 23 0.16 -3.59 -25.57
C THR A 23 -0.45 -4.97 -25.28
N HIS A 24 0.37 -6.02 -25.13
CA HIS A 24 -0.09 -7.37 -24.80
C HIS A 24 -0.50 -7.47 -23.32
N ARG A 25 -1.81 -7.41 -23.03
CA ARG A 25 -2.33 -7.31 -21.64
C ARG A 25 -2.17 -8.58 -20.79
N ARG A 26 -2.11 -9.76 -21.42
CA ARG A 26 -1.89 -11.05 -20.74
C ARG A 26 -0.55 -11.67 -21.11
N LEU A 27 0.54 -10.89 -20.97
CA LEU A 27 1.88 -11.31 -21.39
C LEU A 27 2.32 -12.63 -20.75
N TRP A 28 1.82 -12.93 -19.55
CA TRP A 28 2.09 -14.18 -18.83
C TRP A 28 1.49 -15.42 -19.46
N ASP A 29 0.51 -15.31 -20.37
CA ASP A 29 0.02 -16.47 -21.14
C ASP A 29 0.93 -16.77 -22.36
N LEU A 30 1.75 -15.79 -22.78
CA LEU A 30 2.62 -15.86 -23.95
C LEU A 30 4.05 -16.25 -23.58
N LEU A 31 4.62 -15.53 -22.61
CA LEU A 31 5.99 -15.70 -22.14
C LEU A 31 6.02 -16.54 -20.86
N GLY A 32 7.21 -17.02 -20.51
CA GLY A 32 7.41 -17.87 -19.35
C GLY A 32 7.41 -19.36 -19.69
N ALA A 33 7.08 -20.19 -18.72
CA ALA A 33 7.00 -21.63 -18.88
C ALA A 33 5.61 -22.17 -18.54
N HIS A 34 5.06 -22.97 -19.45
CA HIS A 34 3.67 -23.41 -19.41
C HIS A 34 3.56 -24.92 -19.61
N LEU A 35 2.94 -25.59 -18.65
CA LEU A 35 2.68 -27.03 -18.72
C LEU A 35 1.62 -27.34 -19.80
N CYS A 36 1.83 -28.44 -20.52
CA CYS A 36 0.90 -28.89 -21.56
C CYS A 36 0.06 -30.06 -21.05
N GLU A 37 -1.24 -30.08 -21.35
CA GLU A 37 -2.14 -31.19 -20.98
C GLU A 37 -1.67 -32.56 -21.52
N SER A 38 -1.02 -32.56 -22.69
CA SER A 38 -0.44 -33.77 -23.29
C SER A 38 0.87 -34.24 -22.63
N GLY A 39 1.35 -33.54 -21.61
CA GLY A 39 2.65 -33.70 -20.97
C GLY A 39 3.74 -32.83 -21.61
N GLY A 40 4.79 -32.56 -20.83
CA GLY A 40 5.86 -31.61 -21.18
C GLY A 40 5.48 -30.16 -20.84
N ALA A 41 6.36 -29.24 -21.23
CA ALA A 41 6.14 -27.80 -21.07
C ALA A 41 6.68 -27.01 -22.27
N THR A 42 6.05 -25.89 -22.58
CA THR A 42 6.61 -24.88 -23.47
C THR A 42 7.37 -23.83 -22.67
N PHE A 43 8.33 -23.20 -23.33
CA PHE A 43 9.15 -22.14 -22.76
C PHE A 43 9.26 -21.02 -23.77
N ALA A 44 9.05 -19.77 -23.34
CA ALA A 44 9.23 -18.60 -24.18
C ALA A 44 9.88 -17.44 -23.42
N VAL A 45 10.94 -16.86 -23.99
CA VAL A 45 11.70 -15.78 -23.35
C VAL A 45 12.15 -14.74 -24.36
N TRP A 46 12.10 -13.47 -23.97
CA TRP A 46 12.56 -12.36 -24.78
C TRP A 46 14.06 -12.11 -24.57
N ALA A 47 14.84 -12.29 -25.64
CA ALA A 47 16.29 -12.09 -25.65
C ALA A 47 16.76 -11.74 -27.07
N PRO A 48 16.40 -10.56 -27.60
CA PRO A 48 16.56 -10.21 -29.01
C PRO A 48 18.00 -10.23 -29.51
N ASN A 49 18.98 -9.94 -28.63
CA ASN A 49 20.40 -9.88 -29.00
C ASN A 49 21.17 -11.16 -28.66
N ALA A 50 20.51 -12.17 -28.09
CA ALA A 50 21.15 -13.44 -27.80
C ALA A 50 21.55 -14.15 -29.09
N GLN A 51 22.70 -14.82 -29.07
CA GLN A 51 23.17 -15.66 -30.17
C GLN A 51 22.49 -17.03 -30.15
N GLN A 52 22.15 -17.51 -28.95
CA GLN A 52 21.47 -18.77 -28.71
C GLN A 52 20.79 -18.73 -27.34
N VAL A 53 19.60 -19.33 -27.27
CA VAL A 53 18.92 -19.58 -25.99
C VAL A 53 18.53 -21.06 -25.92
N SER A 54 18.87 -21.71 -24.80
CA SER A 54 18.35 -23.02 -24.46
C SER A 54 17.76 -23.02 -23.06
N VAL A 55 16.97 -24.04 -22.73
CA VAL A 55 16.47 -24.26 -21.37
C VAL A 55 17.08 -25.54 -20.80
N VAL A 56 17.48 -25.46 -19.54
CA VAL A 56 17.99 -26.58 -18.75
C VAL A 56 17.18 -26.68 -17.47
N GLY A 57 16.95 -27.89 -16.99
CA GLY A 57 16.24 -28.12 -15.74
C GLY A 57 16.49 -29.51 -15.19
N ASP A 58 15.71 -29.88 -14.19
CA ASP A 58 15.82 -31.16 -13.47
C ASP A 58 15.80 -32.39 -14.42
N TRP A 59 15.03 -32.32 -15.51
CA TRP A 59 14.95 -33.37 -16.54
C TRP A 59 16.26 -33.65 -17.29
N ALA A 60 17.22 -32.74 -17.23
CA ALA A 60 18.54 -32.82 -17.88
C ALA A 60 19.69 -32.89 -16.85
N GLY A 61 19.37 -33.05 -15.56
CA GLY A 61 20.35 -33.17 -14.48
C GLY A 61 21.31 -31.98 -14.33
N TRP A 62 20.92 -30.79 -14.81
CA TRP A 62 21.72 -29.55 -14.76
C TRP A 62 23.12 -29.65 -15.40
N ASN A 63 23.30 -30.54 -16.38
CA ASN A 63 24.60 -30.67 -17.04
C ASN A 63 24.85 -29.49 -18.00
N GLU A 64 25.89 -28.69 -17.73
CA GLU A 64 26.33 -27.54 -18.56
C GLU A 64 26.77 -27.96 -19.98
N SER A 65 27.05 -29.24 -20.21
CA SER A 65 27.24 -29.77 -21.57
C SER A 65 25.91 -29.73 -22.32
N SER A 66 25.81 -28.78 -23.26
CA SER A 66 24.66 -28.45 -24.13
C SER A 66 23.92 -29.60 -24.81
N ALA A 67 24.38 -30.85 -24.71
CA ALA A 67 23.79 -32.02 -25.34
C ALA A 67 22.37 -32.35 -24.81
N GLU A 68 22.05 -31.99 -23.57
CA GLU A 68 20.74 -32.32 -22.97
C GLU A 68 19.80 -31.12 -22.75
N ALA A 69 20.30 -29.90 -22.97
CA ALA A 69 19.51 -28.67 -22.92
C ALA A 69 18.61 -28.55 -24.16
N THR A 70 17.40 -28.04 -23.98
CA THR A 70 16.43 -27.89 -25.06
C THR A 70 16.69 -26.57 -25.78
N LEU A 71 17.11 -26.63 -27.04
CA LEU A 71 17.34 -25.44 -27.86
C LEU A 71 16.01 -24.76 -28.22
N LEU A 72 15.93 -23.45 -27.98
CA LEU A 72 14.77 -22.65 -28.36
C LEU A 72 14.96 -22.04 -29.76
N ALA A 73 13.85 -21.77 -30.45
CA ALA A 73 13.83 -21.18 -31.78
C ALA A 73 13.30 -19.73 -31.75
N THR A 74 13.93 -18.85 -32.52
CA THR A 74 13.49 -17.45 -32.67
C THR A 74 12.13 -17.36 -33.37
N GLN A 75 11.25 -16.50 -32.85
CA GLN A 75 9.92 -16.26 -33.40
C GLN A 75 9.90 -15.01 -34.28
N GLY A 76 10.26 -15.19 -35.55
CA GLY A 76 10.40 -14.08 -36.50
C GLY A 76 11.43 -13.04 -36.02
N ASN A 77 11.06 -11.75 -36.12
CA ASN A 77 11.92 -10.63 -35.69
C ASN A 77 11.53 -10.09 -34.30
N SER A 78 10.68 -10.79 -33.54
CA SER A 78 10.19 -10.32 -32.23
C SER A 78 11.24 -10.33 -31.11
N GLY A 79 12.34 -11.07 -31.31
CA GLY A 79 13.31 -11.33 -30.25
C GLY A 79 12.86 -12.37 -29.22
N ILE A 80 11.68 -12.97 -29.38
CA ILE A 80 11.20 -14.07 -28.55
C ILE A 80 11.84 -15.38 -29.03
N TRP A 81 12.33 -16.17 -28.07
CA TRP A 81 12.79 -17.54 -28.25
C TRP A 81 11.74 -18.48 -27.67
N TRP A 82 11.31 -19.49 -28.42
CA TRP A 82 10.27 -20.44 -27.99
C TRP A 82 10.69 -21.89 -28.26
N GLY A 83 10.26 -22.81 -27.39
CA GLY A 83 10.47 -24.24 -27.59
C GLY A 83 9.61 -25.11 -26.67
N PHE A 84 9.65 -26.42 -26.90
CA PHE A 84 8.90 -27.42 -26.14
C PHE A 84 9.84 -28.52 -25.62
N GLU A 85 9.72 -28.86 -24.33
CA GLU A 85 10.46 -29.96 -23.69
C GLU A 85 9.48 -31.05 -23.21
N PRO A 86 9.45 -32.23 -23.86
CA PRO A 86 8.53 -33.32 -23.50
C PRO A 86 8.84 -33.98 -22.16
N ARG A 87 10.05 -33.83 -21.61
CA ARG A 87 10.46 -34.42 -20.33
C ARG A 87 10.08 -33.57 -19.13
N ALA A 88 9.83 -32.28 -19.32
CA ALA A 88 9.49 -31.35 -18.25
C ALA A 88 8.19 -31.75 -17.53
N ARG A 89 8.16 -31.59 -16.21
CA ARG A 89 7.07 -31.96 -15.31
C ARG A 89 6.73 -30.82 -14.34
N PRO A 90 5.50 -30.80 -13.79
CA PRO A 90 5.18 -29.89 -12.70
C PRO A 90 6.16 -30.07 -11.53
N GLY A 91 6.64 -28.95 -10.98
CA GLY A 91 7.62 -28.90 -9.91
C GLY A 91 9.08 -28.96 -10.37
N ASP A 92 9.37 -29.25 -11.64
CA ASP A 92 10.74 -29.22 -12.14
C ASP A 92 11.31 -27.79 -12.05
N ARG A 93 12.55 -27.70 -11.58
CA ARG A 93 13.31 -26.46 -11.59
C ARG A 93 14.00 -26.27 -12.94
N TYR A 94 14.09 -25.04 -13.41
CA TYR A 94 14.71 -24.72 -14.69
C TYR A 94 15.34 -23.32 -14.71
N LYS A 95 16.22 -23.11 -15.69
CA LYS A 95 16.80 -21.83 -16.08
C LYS A 95 17.00 -21.76 -17.59
N PHE A 96 17.08 -20.54 -18.12
CA PHE A 96 17.57 -20.31 -19.47
C PHE A 96 19.09 -20.21 -19.50
N LEU A 97 19.73 -20.89 -20.44
CA LEU A 97 21.12 -20.65 -20.82
C LEU A 97 21.11 -19.66 -21.98
N VAL A 98 21.51 -18.42 -21.69
CA VAL A 98 21.50 -17.32 -22.66
C VAL A 98 22.93 -17.04 -23.09
N ALA A 99 23.26 -17.38 -24.34
CA ALA A 99 24.51 -16.96 -24.98
C ALA A 99 24.34 -15.53 -25.48
N GLY A 100 24.74 -14.56 -24.66
CA GLY A 100 24.50 -13.14 -24.91
C GLY A 100 25.34 -12.55 -26.04
N GLN A 101 25.00 -11.34 -26.47
CA GLN A 101 25.73 -10.62 -27.52
C GLN A 101 27.21 -10.38 -27.16
N ASN A 102 27.51 -10.29 -25.86
CA ASN A 102 28.86 -10.14 -25.31
C ASN A 102 29.73 -11.42 -25.39
N GLY A 103 29.21 -12.52 -25.94
CA GLY A 103 29.90 -13.79 -26.08
C GLY A 103 29.97 -14.64 -24.81
N GLN A 104 29.30 -14.23 -23.72
CA GLN A 104 29.19 -15.01 -22.49
C GLN A 104 27.87 -15.78 -22.46
N THR A 105 27.93 -17.03 -22.02
CA THR A 105 26.73 -17.79 -21.68
C THR A 105 26.45 -17.65 -20.19
N THR A 106 25.23 -17.24 -19.85
CA THR A 106 24.79 -17.05 -18.47
C THR A 106 23.52 -17.85 -18.18
N GLU A 107 23.42 -18.42 -16.99
CA GLU A 107 22.16 -18.98 -16.50
C GLU A 107 21.25 -17.87 -16.00
N ARG A 108 20.01 -17.85 -16.49
CA ARG A 108 19.00 -16.85 -16.15
C ARG A 108 17.76 -17.52 -15.59
N ALA A 109 17.27 -17.03 -14.46
CA ALA A 109 15.91 -17.23 -14.05
C ALA A 109 14.97 -16.66 -15.11
N ASP A 110 13.81 -17.28 -15.27
CA ASP A 110 12.77 -16.81 -16.16
C ASP A 110 12.17 -15.49 -15.64
N PRO A 111 12.22 -14.39 -16.42
CA PRO A 111 11.58 -13.12 -16.06
C PRO A 111 10.08 -13.26 -15.76
N LEU A 112 9.42 -14.25 -16.38
CA LEU A 112 7.98 -14.54 -16.29
C LEU A 112 7.71 -15.82 -15.47
N ALA A 113 8.67 -16.27 -14.65
CA ALA A 113 8.45 -17.37 -13.73
C ALA A 113 7.23 -17.11 -12.83
N THR A 114 6.32 -18.07 -12.74
CA THR A 114 5.16 -18.01 -11.82
C THR A 114 5.47 -18.61 -10.45
N ALA A 115 6.60 -19.29 -10.33
CA ALA A 115 7.18 -19.81 -9.08
C ALA A 115 8.70 -19.86 -9.17
N ALA A 116 9.38 -19.81 -8.02
CA ALA A 116 10.84 -19.84 -7.92
C ALA A 116 11.28 -20.71 -6.73
N GLU A 117 12.56 -21.08 -6.69
CA GLU A 117 13.15 -21.69 -5.50
C GLU A 117 13.28 -20.69 -4.34
N VAL A 118 13.39 -21.21 -3.12
CA VAL A 118 13.69 -20.40 -1.93
C VAL A 118 15.12 -19.85 -2.03
N PRO A 119 15.34 -18.52 -1.87
CA PRO A 119 16.68 -17.94 -1.84
C PRO A 119 17.59 -18.62 -0.79
N PRO A 120 18.90 -18.78 -1.06
CA PRO A 120 19.67 -18.16 -2.14
C PRO A 120 19.65 -18.96 -3.46
N ALA A 121 18.84 -20.00 -3.59
CA ALA A 121 18.65 -20.69 -4.86
C ALA A 121 17.92 -19.77 -5.86
N THR A 122 18.15 -20.00 -7.16
CA THR A 122 17.79 -19.03 -8.22
C THR A 122 17.08 -19.66 -9.41
N ALA A 123 16.75 -20.95 -9.38
CA ALA A 123 15.99 -21.54 -10.47
C ALA A 123 14.53 -21.10 -10.40
N SER A 124 13.93 -20.96 -11.58
CA SER A 124 12.49 -20.88 -11.74
C SER A 124 11.89 -22.27 -11.56
N VAL A 125 10.61 -22.35 -11.18
CA VAL A 125 9.91 -23.62 -10.96
C VAL A 125 8.71 -23.70 -11.88
N LEU A 126 8.55 -24.83 -12.58
CA LEU A 126 7.35 -25.12 -13.35
C LEU A 126 6.17 -25.31 -12.42
N PHE A 127 5.24 -24.37 -12.41
CA PHE A 127 4.09 -24.37 -11.52
C PHE A 127 2.80 -24.23 -12.30
N GLU A 128 1.83 -25.09 -11.98
CA GLU A 128 0.45 -24.99 -12.45
C GLU A 128 -0.44 -24.85 -11.21
N SER A 129 -1.19 -23.75 -11.17
CA SER A 129 -2.13 -23.47 -10.09
C SER A 129 -3.26 -24.48 -10.12
N SER A 130 -3.58 -25.05 -8.95
CA SER A 130 -4.80 -25.84 -8.75
C SER A 130 -5.82 -25.11 -7.89
N TYR A 131 -5.51 -23.86 -7.50
CA TYR A 131 -6.35 -23.07 -6.61
C TYR A 131 -7.71 -22.77 -7.21
N VAL A 132 -8.76 -23.03 -6.43
CA VAL A 132 -10.14 -22.67 -6.73
C VAL A 132 -10.58 -21.63 -5.72
N TRP A 133 -10.74 -20.40 -6.19
CA TRP A 133 -11.23 -19.28 -5.37
C TRP A 133 -12.61 -19.56 -4.80
N ASN A 134 -12.81 -19.19 -3.54
CA ASN A 134 -14.09 -19.28 -2.89
C ASN A 134 -15.11 -18.38 -3.61
N SER A 135 -16.23 -18.95 -4.02
CA SER A 135 -17.37 -18.24 -4.62
C SER A 135 -18.58 -18.21 -3.70
N SER A 136 -18.38 -18.43 -2.39
CA SER A 136 -19.45 -18.61 -1.40
C SER A 136 -20.52 -17.52 -1.38
N LYS A 137 -20.17 -16.29 -1.77
CA LYS A 137 -21.11 -15.16 -1.86
C LYS A 137 -21.80 -15.01 -3.22
N GLY A 138 -21.39 -15.77 -4.24
CA GLY A 138 -21.98 -15.78 -5.59
C GLY A 138 -21.78 -14.49 -6.39
N GLU A 139 -21.09 -13.50 -5.81
CA GLU A 139 -20.81 -12.20 -6.40
C GLU A 139 -19.57 -12.26 -7.32
N ASP A 140 -19.57 -11.43 -8.37
CA ASP A 140 -18.37 -11.23 -9.18
C ASP A 140 -17.30 -10.51 -8.35
N TRP A 141 -16.09 -11.06 -8.32
CA TRP A 141 -15.02 -10.56 -7.45
C TRP A 141 -14.56 -9.14 -7.83
N ARG A 142 -14.73 -8.70 -9.09
CA ARG A 142 -14.39 -7.33 -9.51
C ARG A 142 -15.42 -6.33 -9.01
N THR A 143 -16.70 -6.71 -8.97
CA THR A 143 -17.75 -5.92 -8.31
C THR A 143 -17.48 -5.80 -6.82
N ALA A 144 -17.23 -6.94 -6.14
CA ALA A 144 -16.91 -6.94 -4.71
C ALA A 144 -15.68 -6.09 -4.36
N ARG A 145 -14.63 -6.12 -5.21
CA ARG A 145 -13.47 -5.22 -5.11
C ARG A 145 -13.87 -3.75 -5.23
N SER A 146 -14.67 -3.41 -6.25
CA SER A 146 -15.11 -2.04 -6.49
C SER A 146 -15.88 -1.49 -5.29
N ASP A 147 -16.78 -2.29 -4.73
CA ASP A 147 -17.58 -1.92 -3.55
C ASP A 147 -16.68 -1.69 -2.33
N ARG A 148 -15.74 -2.61 -2.05
CA ARG A 148 -14.75 -2.46 -0.97
C ARG A 148 -13.90 -1.19 -1.10
N ASN A 149 -13.40 -0.92 -2.31
CA ASN A 149 -12.46 0.18 -2.56
C ASN A 149 -13.13 1.56 -2.66
N SER A 150 -14.45 1.61 -2.89
CA SER A 150 -15.21 2.87 -2.98
C SER A 150 -15.56 3.48 -1.62
N GLY A 151 -15.54 2.67 -0.55
CA GLY A 151 -15.95 3.07 0.79
C GLY A 151 -14.82 3.62 1.67
N ARG A 152 -15.00 3.45 2.98
CA ARG A 152 -14.00 3.76 3.99
C ARG A 152 -12.71 2.96 3.73
N LEU A 153 -11.56 3.64 3.80
CA LEU A 153 -10.25 3.03 3.65
C LEU A 153 -9.41 3.26 4.90
N SER A 154 -9.23 2.19 5.66
CA SER A 154 -8.33 2.06 6.80
C SER A 154 -7.48 0.81 6.59
N VAL A 155 -6.17 1.02 6.46
CA VAL A 155 -5.19 0.05 5.96
C VAL A 155 -4.26 -0.40 7.09
N TYR A 156 -4.08 -1.72 7.23
CA TYR A 156 -3.06 -2.32 8.08
C TYR A 156 -1.88 -2.78 7.23
N GLU A 157 -0.75 -2.09 7.33
CA GLU A 157 0.46 -2.41 6.54
C GLU A 157 1.28 -3.51 7.25
N VAL A 158 1.71 -4.52 6.50
CA VAL A 158 2.25 -5.78 7.06
C VAL A 158 3.42 -6.31 6.23
N HIS A 159 4.53 -6.63 6.92
CA HIS A 159 5.56 -7.51 6.40
C HIS A 159 5.30 -8.96 6.84
N LEU A 160 4.86 -9.82 5.92
CA LEU A 160 4.47 -11.21 6.25
C LEU A 160 5.57 -12.00 6.96
N GLY A 161 6.83 -11.83 6.55
CA GLY A 161 7.96 -12.58 7.11
C GLY A 161 8.30 -12.25 8.56
N SER A 162 7.77 -11.16 9.13
CA SER A 162 8.08 -10.69 10.48
C SER A 162 6.86 -10.20 11.26
N TRP A 163 5.64 -10.46 10.79
CA TRP A 163 4.44 -10.16 11.58
C TRP A 163 4.33 -11.14 12.76
N ARG A 164 4.56 -12.42 12.49
CA ARG A 164 4.62 -13.48 13.50
C ARG A 164 5.60 -14.54 13.06
N ARG A 165 6.23 -15.22 14.02
CA ARG A 165 7.12 -16.36 13.78
C ARG A 165 6.70 -17.55 14.61
N HIS A 166 7.11 -18.73 14.14
CA HIS A 166 7.01 -19.93 14.97
C HIS A 166 7.96 -19.81 16.17
N SER A 167 7.70 -20.62 17.20
CA SER A 167 8.52 -20.64 18.42
C SER A 167 9.99 -21.02 18.21
N ASP A 168 10.33 -21.63 17.07
CA ASP A 168 11.71 -21.93 16.67
C ASP A 168 12.35 -20.84 15.80
N GLY A 169 11.66 -19.71 15.58
CA GLY A 169 12.15 -18.55 14.84
C GLY A 169 11.91 -18.60 13.33
N ARG A 170 11.37 -19.70 12.78
CA ARG A 170 11.06 -19.77 11.34
C ARG A 170 9.90 -18.84 10.99
N ALA A 171 9.96 -18.22 9.81
CA ALA A 171 8.84 -17.44 9.27
C ALA A 171 7.67 -18.38 8.94
N HIS A 172 6.45 -17.86 9.07
CA HIS A 172 5.26 -18.57 8.63
C HIS A 172 5.10 -18.52 7.11
N THR A 173 4.46 -19.52 6.53
CA THR A 173 3.97 -19.42 5.14
C THR A 173 2.73 -18.51 5.08
N ALA A 174 2.39 -18.01 3.89
CA ALA A 174 1.16 -17.25 3.67
C ALA A 174 -0.08 -18.05 4.12
N ARG A 175 -0.10 -19.37 3.89
CA ARG A 175 -1.18 -20.24 4.36
C ARG A 175 -1.30 -20.28 5.89
N GLU A 176 -0.19 -20.35 6.61
CA GLU A 176 -0.20 -20.38 8.08
C GLU A 176 -0.61 -19.03 8.69
N LEU A 177 -0.35 -17.92 7.98
CA LEU A 177 -0.73 -16.57 8.41
C LEU A 177 -2.15 -16.17 8.02
N ALA A 178 -2.75 -16.84 7.04
CA ALA A 178 -4.00 -16.43 6.42
C ALA A 178 -5.10 -16.10 7.45
N GLU A 179 -5.54 -17.07 8.25
CA GLU A 179 -6.59 -16.84 9.23
C GLU A 179 -6.15 -15.94 10.38
N PRO A 180 -4.99 -16.16 11.05
CA PRO A 180 -4.57 -15.30 12.15
C PRO A 180 -4.45 -13.82 11.77
N LEU A 181 -3.89 -13.52 10.61
CA LEU A 181 -3.70 -12.15 10.14
C LEU A 181 -5.04 -11.49 9.79
N ALA A 182 -5.87 -12.20 9.01
CA ALA A 182 -7.15 -11.66 8.58
C ALA A 182 -8.14 -11.52 9.76
N ASP A 183 -8.16 -12.48 10.69
CA ASP A 183 -8.94 -12.39 11.93
C ASP A 183 -8.47 -11.19 12.77
N TRP A 184 -7.15 -11.00 12.94
CA TRP A 184 -6.59 -9.86 13.67
C TRP A 184 -7.01 -8.52 13.06
N ALA A 185 -6.71 -8.31 11.77
CA ALA A 185 -7.01 -7.06 11.07
C ALA A 185 -8.52 -6.74 11.09
N SER A 186 -9.37 -7.73 10.83
CA SER A 186 -10.83 -7.57 10.88
C SER A 186 -11.34 -7.26 12.29
N SER A 187 -10.76 -7.87 13.34
CA SER A 187 -11.16 -7.63 14.73
C SER A 187 -10.85 -6.22 15.23
N LEU A 188 -9.85 -5.59 14.63
CA LEU A 188 -9.51 -4.19 14.84
C LEU A 188 -10.27 -3.25 13.90
N GLY A 189 -11.13 -3.78 13.03
CA GLY A 189 -11.95 -2.99 12.13
C GLY A 189 -11.16 -2.34 10.98
N PHE A 190 -9.99 -2.86 10.62
CA PHE A 190 -9.36 -2.46 9.35
C PHE A 190 -10.22 -2.91 8.17
N THR A 191 -10.10 -2.20 7.05
CA THR A 191 -10.83 -2.52 5.81
C THR A 191 -9.92 -3.20 4.79
N HIS A 192 -8.62 -2.96 4.89
CA HIS A 192 -7.62 -3.43 3.95
C HIS A 192 -6.36 -3.86 4.68
N ILE A 193 -5.64 -4.81 4.10
CA ILE A 193 -4.27 -5.14 4.44
C ILE A 193 -3.39 -4.70 3.28
N GLU A 194 -2.36 -3.91 3.54
CA GLU A 194 -1.30 -3.62 2.57
C GLU A 194 -0.10 -4.52 2.88
N LEU A 195 0.25 -5.38 1.93
CA LEU A 195 1.40 -6.27 2.06
C LEU A 195 2.62 -5.59 1.46
N MET A 196 3.67 -5.47 2.26
CA MET A 196 5.01 -5.18 1.75
C MET A 196 5.40 -6.19 0.65
N PRO A 197 6.37 -5.87 -0.25
CA PRO A 197 6.47 -6.59 -1.52
C PRO A 197 6.60 -8.11 -1.36
N VAL A 198 5.64 -8.82 -1.95
CA VAL A 198 5.55 -10.29 -1.90
C VAL A 198 6.15 -10.98 -3.13
N ALA A 199 6.60 -10.20 -4.12
CA ALA A 199 7.31 -10.73 -5.28
C ALA A 199 8.69 -11.28 -4.88
N SER A 200 9.17 -12.28 -5.63
CA SER A 200 10.43 -12.97 -5.33
C SER A 200 11.62 -12.02 -5.34
N HIS A 201 12.38 -12.02 -4.25
CA HIS A 201 13.55 -11.18 -4.05
C HIS A 201 14.67 -11.98 -3.34
N PRO A 202 15.95 -11.78 -3.70
CA PRO A 202 17.03 -12.66 -3.24
C PRO A 202 17.48 -12.36 -1.80
N PHE A 203 17.31 -11.12 -1.34
CA PHE A 203 17.83 -10.66 -0.06
C PHE A 203 16.72 -10.17 0.87
N GLY A 204 16.48 -10.88 1.97
CA GLY A 204 15.43 -10.52 2.93
C GLY A 204 15.58 -9.15 3.59
N GLY A 205 16.82 -8.63 3.70
CA GLY A 205 17.06 -7.29 4.24
C GLY A 205 16.67 -6.15 3.29
N SER A 206 16.28 -6.44 2.05
CA SER A 206 15.62 -5.46 1.18
C SER A 206 14.14 -5.26 1.50
N TRP A 207 13.58 -6.09 2.40
CA TRP A 207 12.17 -6.14 2.77
C TRP A 207 11.20 -6.41 1.62
N GLY A 208 11.72 -6.80 0.45
CA GLY A 208 10.96 -7.02 -0.76
C GLY A 208 11.27 -6.04 -1.89
N TYR A 209 11.87 -4.88 -1.59
CA TYR A 209 12.04 -3.78 -2.55
C TYR A 209 13.15 -4.00 -3.60
N GLN A 210 13.90 -5.11 -3.53
CA GLN A 210 14.86 -5.49 -4.57
C GLN A 210 14.39 -6.78 -5.27
N VAL A 211 13.33 -6.65 -6.07
CA VAL A 211 12.65 -7.76 -6.76
C VAL A 211 13.51 -8.35 -7.87
N SER A 212 13.62 -9.68 -7.90
CA SER A 212 14.28 -10.42 -8.98
C SER A 212 13.32 -11.29 -9.80
N GLY A 213 12.15 -11.66 -9.25
CA GLY A 213 11.11 -12.43 -9.92
C GLY A 213 9.75 -11.76 -9.78
N TYR A 214 9.39 -10.94 -10.77
CA TYR A 214 8.21 -10.07 -10.72
C TYR A 214 6.87 -10.82 -10.78
N TYR A 215 6.85 -11.99 -11.42
CA TYR A 215 5.65 -12.81 -11.63
C TYR A 215 5.55 -13.99 -10.65
N ALA A 216 6.53 -14.16 -9.76
CA ALA A 216 6.54 -15.22 -8.76
C ALA A 216 6.39 -14.61 -7.36
N PRO A 217 5.45 -15.09 -6.54
CA PRO A 217 5.49 -14.85 -5.10
C PRO A 217 6.80 -15.37 -4.49
N ASP A 218 7.24 -14.75 -3.40
CA ASP A 218 8.42 -15.17 -2.67
C ASP A 218 8.22 -16.58 -2.09
N ALA A 219 9.08 -17.51 -2.48
CA ALA A 219 8.98 -18.91 -2.09
C ALA A 219 9.15 -19.16 -0.58
N ARG A 220 9.69 -18.19 0.19
CA ARG A 220 9.69 -18.25 1.66
C ARG A 220 8.28 -18.22 2.25
N LEU A 221 7.31 -17.67 1.51
CA LEU A 221 5.90 -17.61 1.89
C LEU A 221 5.12 -18.88 1.50
N GLY A 222 5.77 -19.89 0.90
CA GLY A 222 5.13 -21.11 0.41
C GLY A 222 4.89 -21.09 -1.09
N SER A 223 3.90 -21.84 -1.54
CA SER A 223 3.53 -21.91 -2.96
C SER A 223 2.72 -20.68 -3.39
N PRO A 224 2.64 -20.38 -4.70
CA PRO A 224 1.73 -19.34 -5.19
C PRO A 224 0.26 -19.53 -4.73
N ASP A 225 -0.19 -20.78 -4.61
CA ASP A 225 -1.55 -21.10 -4.13
C ASP A 225 -1.73 -20.82 -2.63
N ASP A 226 -0.65 -20.76 -1.84
CA ASP A 226 -0.71 -20.35 -0.44
C ASP A 226 -0.93 -18.84 -0.30
N LEU A 227 -0.37 -18.04 -1.20
CA LEU A 227 -0.67 -16.60 -1.25
C LEU A 227 -2.10 -16.35 -1.74
N ARG A 228 -2.57 -17.07 -2.76
CA ARG A 228 -3.99 -17.02 -3.17
C ARG A 228 -4.92 -17.34 -2.01
N TYR A 229 -4.59 -18.37 -1.21
CA TYR A 229 -5.35 -18.72 -0.03
C TYR A 229 -5.42 -17.60 1.00
N LEU A 230 -4.30 -16.94 1.31
CA LEU A 230 -4.30 -15.78 2.21
C LEU A 230 -5.23 -14.67 1.72
N ILE A 231 -5.18 -14.34 0.43
CA ILE A 231 -6.00 -13.28 -0.16
C ILE A 231 -7.49 -13.66 -0.12
N ASP A 232 -7.83 -14.91 -0.46
CA ASP A 232 -9.21 -15.41 -0.42
C ASP A 232 -9.78 -15.39 1.01
N VAL A 233 -8.96 -15.76 2.00
CA VAL A 233 -9.30 -15.69 3.43
C VAL A 233 -9.54 -14.25 3.89
N CYS A 234 -8.75 -13.28 3.40
CA CYS A 234 -8.97 -11.86 3.62
C CYS A 234 -10.30 -11.39 3.03
N HIS A 235 -10.58 -11.76 1.77
CA HIS A 235 -11.83 -11.42 1.09
C HIS A 235 -13.07 -12.01 1.79
N ASP A 236 -12.97 -13.24 2.30
CA ASP A 236 -14.04 -13.88 3.07
C ASP A 236 -14.39 -13.08 4.34
N ARG A 237 -13.38 -12.45 4.96
CA ARG A 237 -13.53 -11.55 6.12
C ARG A 237 -13.88 -10.11 5.76
N GLY A 238 -14.09 -9.82 4.47
CA GLY A 238 -14.42 -8.48 3.99
C GLY A 238 -13.24 -7.52 3.94
N LEU A 239 -12.01 -8.02 4.04
CA LEU A 239 -10.79 -7.23 3.90
C LEU A 239 -10.36 -7.18 2.43
N GLY A 240 -10.00 -6.01 1.92
CA GLY A 240 -9.25 -5.89 0.67
C GLY A 240 -7.76 -6.12 0.89
N VAL A 241 -7.03 -6.50 -0.16
CA VAL A 241 -5.57 -6.68 -0.14
C VAL A 241 -4.90 -5.75 -1.14
N ILE A 242 -3.99 -4.91 -0.66
CA ILE A 242 -3.13 -4.05 -1.47
C ILE A 242 -1.72 -4.66 -1.47
N LEU A 243 -1.03 -4.66 -2.60
CA LEU A 243 0.38 -5.09 -2.66
C LEU A 243 1.29 -3.90 -2.94
N ASP A 244 2.38 -3.80 -2.19
CA ASP A 244 3.52 -3.02 -2.65
C ASP A 244 4.09 -3.62 -3.93
N TRP A 245 4.15 -2.79 -4.96
CA TRP A 245 4.60 -3.13 -6.30
C TRP A 245 5.77 -2.23 -6.67
N VAL A 246 6.84 -2.83 -7.21
CA VAL A 246 8.16 -2.19 -7.31
C VAL A 246 8.61 -2.03 -8.78
N PRO A 247 7.95 -1.16 -9.57
CA PRO A 247 8.32 -0.90 -10.96
C PRO A 247 9.49 0.07 -11.12
N ALA A 248 9.95 0.71 -10.04
CA ALA A 248 10.92 1.79 -10.11
C ALA A 248 12.32 1.30 -10.50
N HIS A 249 12.73 0.13 -10.00
CA HIS A 249 14.07 -0.40 -10.18
C HIS A 249 14.15 -1.91 -9.92
N PHE A 250 15.29 -2.52 -10.24
CA PHE A 250 15.61 -3.93 -9.95
C PHE A 250 17.11 -4.09 -9.62
N PRO A 251 17.54 -5.14 -8.90
CA PRO A 251 18.93 -5.28 -8.48
C PRO A 251 19.84 -5.77 -9.62
N LYS A 252 21.16 -5.67 -9.42
CA LYS A 252 22.20 -6.03 -10.41
C LYS A 252 22.50 -7.53 -10.49
N ASP A 253 21.66 -8.37 -9.90
CA ASP A 253 21.81 -9.82 -9.88
C ASP A 253 21.78 -10.41 -11.30
N ARG A 254 22.92 -10.96 -11.74
CA ARG A 254 23.09 -11.51 -13.11
C ARG A 254 22.25 -12.74 -13.39
N PHE A 255 21.70 -13.41 -12.39
CA PHE A 255 20.78 -14.52 -12.64
C PHE A 255 19.39 -14.00 -13.06
N ALA A 256 19.07 -12.72 -12.83
CA ALA A 256 17.77 -12.11 -13.16
C ALA A 256 17.91 -11.19 -14.39
N LEU A 257 17.29 -9.99 -14.34
CA LEU A 257 17.08 -9.10 -15.49
C LEU A 257 18.34 -8.36 -15.98
N ALA A 258 19.33 -8.14 -15.12
CA ALA A 258 20.48 -7.28 -15.40
C ALA A 258 21.30 -7.80 -16.61
N GLN A 259 21.45 -6.99 -17.65
CA GLN A 259 22.15 -7.36 -18.89
C GLN A 259 21.68 -8.70 -19.49
N PHE A 260 20.37 -8.95 -19.50
CA PHE A 260 19.76 -10.26 -19.71
C PHE A 260 20.31 -11.03 -20.93
N ASP A 261 20.39 -10.38 -22.10
CA ASP A 261 20.85 -10.97 -23.36
C ASP A 261 22.27 -10.53 -23.74
N GLY A 262 23.05 -10.04 -22.76
CA GLY A 262 24.38 -9.47 -22.96
C GLY A 262 24.39 -8.00 -23.36
N THR A 263 23.21 -7.36 -23.43
CA THR A 263 23.02 -5.91 -23.61
C THR A 263 22.21 -5.32 -22.47
N ALA A 264 22.16 -3.99 -22.33
CA ALA A 264 21.20 -3.31 -21.47
C ALA A 264 19.77 -3.48 -22.04
N LEU A 265 19.11 -4.57 -21.66
CA LEU A 265 17.84 -5.02 -22.24
C LEU A 265 16.65 -4.39 -21.51
N TYR A 266 16.54 -4.70 -20.21
CA TYR A 266 15.49 -4.20 -19.33
C TYR A 266 15.84 -2.82 -18.77
N GLU A 267 17.12 -2.61 -18.44
CA GLU A 267 17.67 -1.35 -17.99
C GLU A 267 18.00 -0.40 -19.16
N HIS A 268 18.02 0.91 -18.87
CA HIS A 268 18.46 1.89 -19.85
C HIS A 268 19.98 1.82 -20.08
N ALA A 269 20.43 1.87 -21.33
CA ALA A 269 21.84 1.69 -21.69
C ALA A 269 22.77 2.82 -21.23
N ASP A 270 22.26 4.05 -21.12
CA ASP A 270 22.96 5.17 -20.49
C ASP A 270 22.86 5.05 -18.95
N PRO A 271 23.96 4.82 -18.22
CA PRO A 271 23.94 4.65 -16.75
C PRO A 271 23.40 5.87 -16.00
N ARG A 272 23.49 7.07 -16.59
CA ARG A 272 22.94 8.31 -16.00
C ARG A 272 21.42 8.30 -15.91
N ARG A 273 20.77 7.39 -16.66
CA ARG A 273 19.33 7.13 -16.61
C ARG A 273 19.03 5.72 -16.07
N GLY A 274 19.90 4.76 -16.36
CA GLY A 274 19.70 3.33 -16.09
C GLY A 274 20.17 2.82 -14.73
N GLU A 275 20.71 3.66 -13.86
CA GLU A 275 21.15 3.25 -12.51
C GLU A 275 20.71 4.23 -11.43
N HIS A 276 20.29 3.72 -10.27
CA HIS A 276 20.17 4.53 -9.04
C HIS A 276 21.49 4.43 -8.26
N PRO A 277 22.29 5.50 -8.18
CA PRO A 277 23.65 5.43 -7.65
C PRO A 277 23.67 5.12 -6.15
N ASP A 278 22.79 5.73 -5.35
CA ASP A 278 22.75 5.53 -3.90
C ASP A 278 22.24 4.15 -3.50
N TRP A 279 21.44 3.50 -4.35
CA TRP A 279 20.87 2.17 -4.08
C TRP A 279 21.68 1.03 -4.71
N GLY A 280 22.53 1.34 -5.70
CA GLY A 280 23.26 0.33 -6.46
C GLY A 280 22.38 -0.55 -7.34
N THR A 281 21.18 -0.09 -7.70
CA THR A 281 20.19 -0.82 -8.51
C THR A 281 20.11 -0.27 -9.94
N LEU A 282 19.42 -0.99 -10.82
CA LEU A 282 19.16 -0.62 -12.22
C LEU A 282 17.74 -0.08 -12.39
N VAL A 283 17.58 0.88 -13.28
CA VAL A 283 16.31 1.54 -13.62
C VAL A 283 15.79 0.97 -14.94
N PHE A 284 14.51 0.61 -14.97
CA PHE A 284 13.87 0.12 -16.19
C PHE A 284 13.90 1.16 -17.33
N ASN A 285 14.07 0.68 -18.55
CA ASN A 285 13.95 1.48 -19.76
C ASN A 285 12.46 1.62 -20.15
N HIS A 286 11.75 2.55 -19.51
CA HIS A 286 10.32 2.79 -19.75
C HIS A 286 9.98 3.19 -21.20
N GLY A 287 10.95 3.71 -21.95
CA GLY A 287 10.80 4.06 -23.37
C GLY A 287 10.73 2.85 -24.30
N ARG A 288 11.14 1.67 -23.82
CA ARG A 288 11.15 0.44 -24.62
C ARG A 288 9.83 -0.32 -24.47
N ASN A 289 9.14 -0.54 -25.59
CA ASN A 289 7.81 -1.15 -25.64
C ASN A 289 7.70 -2.45 -24.85
N GLU A 290 8.64 -3.37 -25.03
CA GLU A 290 8.58 -4.70 -24.40
C GLU A 290 8.82 -4.63 -22.88
N VAL A 291 9.65 -3.67 -22.44
CA VAL A 291 9.90 -3.41 -21.00
C VAL A 291 8.68 -2.78 -20.35
N ARG A 292 8.07 -1.79 -21.01
CA ARG A 292 6.81 -1.20 -20.57
C ARG A 292 5.70 -2.25 -20.49
N ASN A 293 5.60 -3.12 -21.49
CA ASN A 293 4.65 -4.23 -21.50
C ASN A 293 4.89 -5.21 -20.36
N PHE A 294 6.15 -5.55 -20.06
CA PHE A 294 6.49 -6.41 -18.92
C PHE A 294 5.93 -5.83 -17.62
N LEU A 295 6.12 -4.54 -17.36
CA LEU A 295 5.62 -3.91 -16.14
C LEU A 295 4.08 -3.77 -16.13
N VAL A 296 3.48 -3.27 -17.21
CA VAL A 296 2.01 -3.11 -17.28
C VAL A 296 1.30 -4.46 -17.15
N ALA A 297 1.78 -5.50 -17.85
CA ALA A 297 1.23 -6.84 -17.69
C ALA A 297 1.51 -7.42 -16.29
N ASN A 298 2.61 -7.07 -15.63
CA ASN A 298 2.86 -7.54 -14.26
C ASN A 298 1.87 -6.95 -13.25
N ALA A 299 1.51 -5.67 -13.39
CA ALA A 299 0.45 -5.07 -12.57
C ALA A 299 -0.89 -5.79 -12.77
N LEU A 300 -1.27 -6.05 -14.02
CA LEU A 300 -2.49 -6.80 -14.34
C LEU A 300 -2.45 -8.24 -13.84
N TYR A 301 -1.29 -8.90 -13.89
CA TYR A 301 -1.10 -10.26 -13.39
C TYR A 301 -1.47 -10.39 -11.92
N TRP A 302 -0.97 -9.49 -11.06
CA TRP A 302 -1.31 -9.49 -9.64
C TRP A 302 -2.79 -9.23 -9.41
N LEU A 303 -3.35 -8.24 -10.10
CA LEU A 303 -4.76 -7.87 -9.98
C LEU A 303 -5.71 -8.98 -10.48
N GLU A 304 -5.31 -9.79 -11.45
CA GLU A 304 -6.16 -10.81 -12.07
C GLU A 304 -5.93 -12.22 -11.51
N GLU A 305 -4.68 -12.69 -11.49
CA GLU A 305 -4.33 -14.08 -11.13
C GLU A 305 -4.27 -14.29 -9.60
N PHE A 306 -4.04 -13.21 -8.84
CA PHE A 306 -4.08 -13.19 -7.37
C PHE A 306 -5.26 -12.39 -6.82
N ARG A 307 -6.06 -11.74 -7.67
CA ARG A 307 -7.26 -10.97 -7.30
C ARG A 307 -7.04 -9.90 -6.23
N VAL A 308 -5.85 -9.31 -6.17
CA VAL A 308 -5.60 -8.23 -5.21
C VAL A 308 -6.45 -7.01 -5.55
N ASP A 309 -6.79 -6.24 -4.53
CA ASP A 309 -7.70 -5.10 -4.60
C ASP A 309 -6.99 -3.81 -4.99
N GLY A 310 -5.67 -3.76 -4.85
CA GLY A 310 -4.89 -2.64 -5.33
C GLY A 310 -3.38 -2.88 -5.30
N LEU A 311 -2.66 -1.89 -5.82
CA LEU A 311 -1.21 -1.82 -5.82
C LEU A 311 -0.77 -0.50 -5.19
N ARG A 312 0.32 -0.50 -4.43
CA ARG A 312 1.02 0.72 -4.00
C ARG A 312 2.39 0.76 -4.65
N VAL A 313 2.71 1.89 -5.26
CA VAL A 313 3.97 2.12 -5.96
C VAL A 313 4.87 2.94 -5.05
N ASP A 314 5.97 2.31 -4.62
CA ASP A 314 7.02 2.96 -3.86
C ASP A 314 7.90 3.84 -4.75
N ALA A 315 8.44 4.90 -4.15
CA ALA A 315 9.46 5.78 -4.70
C ALA A 315 9.12 6.30 -6.11
N VAL A 316 7.88 6.73 -6.35
CA VAL A 316 7.45 7.25 -7.66
C VAL A 316 8.34 8.40 -8.13
N ALA A 317 8.82 9.22 -7.21
CA ALA A 317 9.78 10.29 -7.48
C ALA A 317 11.07 9.78 -8.16
N SER A 318 11.53 8.57 -7.85
CA SER A 318 12.73 7.98 -8.45
C SER A 318 12.55 7.67 -9.94
N MET A 319 11.30 7.41 -10.36
CA MET A 319 10.94 7.24 -11.76
C MET A 319 10.74 8.59 -12.47
N LEU A 320 10.10 9.57 -11.81
CA LEU A 320 9.67 10.81 -12.47
C LEU A 320 10.81 11.77 -12.82
N TYR A 321 11.98 11.65 -12.19
CA TYR A 321 13.06 12.62 -12.34
C TYR A 321 14.39 12.00 -12.79
N LEU A 322 14.94 12.55 -13.86
CA LEU A 322 16.25 12.23 -14.40
C LEU A 322 17.39 12.62 -13.44
N ASP A 323 17.16 13.59 -12.55
CA ASP A 323 18.13 14.08 -11.56
C ASP A 323 17.96 13.45 -10.17
N TYR A 324 17.07 12.46 -10.00
CA TYR A 324 16.85 11.81 -8.71
C TYR A 324 18.16 11.18 -8.19
N SER A 325 18.62 11.63 -7.02
CA SER A 325 19.84 11.14 -6.35
C SER A 325 21.11 11.30 -7.24
N ARG A 326 21.14 12.33 -8.10
CA ARG A 326 22.29 12.61 -8.99
C ARG A 326 22.75 14.05 -8.87
N GLU A 327 24.06 14.26 -8.81
CA GLU A 327 24.64 15.59 -8.73
C GLU A 327 24.63 16.33 -10.08
N ALA A 328 24.88 17.64 -10.05
CA ALA A 328 25.00 18.44 -11.27
C ALA A 328 26.13 17.90 -12.18
N GLY A 329 25.77 17.53 -13.41
CA GLY A 329 26.70 16.94 -14.39
C GLY A 329 26.66 15.41 -14.46
N GLU A 330 25.92 14.75 -13.55
CA GLU A 330 25.75 13.29 -13.53
C GLU A 330 24.45 12.82 -14.20
N TRP A 331 23.62 13.75 -14.67
CA TRP A 331 22.37 13.48 -15.39
C TRP A 331 22.26 14.35 -16.65
N VAL A 332 21.32 14.03 -17.53
CA VAL A 332 21.05 14.77 -18.78
C VAL A 332 19.58 15.20 -18.82
N PRO A 333 19.27 16.45 -19.17
CA PRO A 333 17.89 16.89 -19.35
C PRO A 333 17.13 16.12 -20.43
N ASN A 334 15.81 16.11 -20.31
CA ASN A 334 14.92 15.60 -21.36
C ASN A 334 14.99 16.47 -22.62
N GLU A 335 14.33 16.03 -23.69
CA GLU A 335 14.28 16.72 -24.99
C GLU A 335 13.66 18.13 -24.94
N LEU A 336 12.95 18.48 -23.86
CA LEU A 336 12.38 19.81 -23.60
C LEU A 336 13.27 20.68 -22.70
N GLY A 337 14.41 20.15 -22.24
CA GLY A 337 15.35 20.83 -21.34
C GLY A 337 15.01 20.74 -19.86
N GLY A 338 14.01 19.94 -19.48
CA GLY A 338 13.57 19.71 -18.10
C GLY A 338 14.23 18.50 -17.44
N ARG A 339 13.92 18.30 -16.16
CA ARG A 339 14.41 17.16 -15.33
C ARG A 339 13.45 15.97 -15.31
N GLU A 340 12.26 16.14 -15.89
CA GLU A 340 11.22 15.12 -15.89
C GLU A 340 11.61 13.98 -16.83
N ASP A 341 11.52 12.73 -16.37
CA ASP A 341 11.64 11.57 -17.26
C ASP A 341 10.30 11.36 -18.00
N LEU A 342 10.22 11.86 -19.23
CA LEU A 342 8.99 11.83 -20.03
C LEU A 342 8.53 10.40 -20.36
N GLU A 343 9.47 9.45 -20.47
CA GLU A 343 9.17 8.05 -20.76
C GLU A 343 8.57 7.37 -19.52
N ALA A 344 9.11 7.65 -18.34
CA ALA A 344 8.55 7.17 -17.08
C ALA A 344 7.17 7.79 -16.79
N VAL A 345 6.98 9.09 -17.04
CA VAL A 345 5.68 9.76 -16.93
C VAL A 345 4.65 9.12 -17.85
N ALA A 346 5.02 8.84 -19.11
CA ALA A 346 4.14 8.17 -20.06
C ALA A 346 3.78 6.74 -19.62
N PHE A 347 4.76 5.98 -19.09
CA PHE A 347 4.51 4.66 -18.52
C PHE A 347 3.54 4.71 -17.34
N VAL A 348 3.73 5.62 -16.37
CA VAL A 348 2.84 5.74 -15.20
C VAL A 348 1.41 6.08 -15.62
N ARG A 349 1.23 6.93 -16.63
CA ARG A 349 -0.10 7.23 -17.19
C ARG A 349 -0.71 6.00 -17.86
N GLU A 350 0.04 5.31 -18.73
CA GLU A 350 -0.44 4.07 -19.36
C GLU A 350 -0.84 3.03 -18.31
N LEU A 351 0.00 2.81 -17.29
CA LEU A 351 -0.25 1.88 -16.21
C LEU A 351 -1.61 2.14 -15.55
N ASN A 352 -1.86 3.39 -15.14
CA ASN A 352 -3.09 3.76 -14.46
C ASN A 352 -4.31 3.68 -15.39
N GLU A 353 -4.18 4.13 -16.64
CA GLU A 353 -5.26 4.05 -17.65
C GLU A 353 -5.64 2.60 -17.95
N VAL A 354 -4.65 1.74 -18.21
CA VAL A 354 -4.85 0.32 -18.51
C VAL A 354 -5.41 -0.41 -17.29
N THR A 355 -4.89 -0.13 -16.09
CA THR A 355 -5.41 -0.74 -14.86
C THR A 355 -6.87 -0.36 -14.63
N ALA A 356 -7.24 0.91 -14.81
CA ALA A 356 -8.62 1.36 -14.68
C ALA A 356 -9.57 0.70 -15.70
N GLN A 357 -9.08 0.44 -16.92
CA GLN A 357 -9.86 -0.20 -17.99
C GLN A 357 -10.02 -1.71 -17.79
N GLU A 358 -8.92 -2.41 -17.54
CA GLU A 358 -8.88 -3.89 -17.46
C GLU A 358 -9.29 -4.41 -16.07
N GLN A 359 -9.03 -3.62 -15.03
CA GLN A 359 -9.29 -3.96 -13.63
C GLN A 359 -10.11 -2.86 -12.92
N PRO A 360 -11.36 -2.60 -13.33
CA PRO A 360 -12.21 -1.60 -12.69
C PRO A 360 -12.30 -1.80 -11.18
N GLY A 361 -12.31 -0.68 -10.46
CA GLY A 361 -12.36 -0.63 -9.01
C GLY A 361 -11.03 -0.88 -8.31
N ALA A 362 -9.96 -1.31 -8.99
CA ALA A 362 -8.65 -1.48 -8.35
C ALA A 362 -8.06 -0.14 -7.91
N LEU A 363 -7.38 -0.14 -6.75
CA LEU A 363 -6.59 1.01 -6.29
C LEU A 363 -5.18 0.96 -6.89
N VAL A 364 -4.63 2.10 -7.28
CA VAL A 364 -3.21 2.26 -7.57
C VAL A 364 -2.73 3.49 -6.79
N ILE A 365 -1.96 3.26 -5.73
CA ILE A 365 -1.58 4.26 -4.74
C ILE A 365 -0.13 4.67 -4.97
N ALA A 366 0.18 5.96 -4.91
CA ALA A 366 1.54 6.47 -5.06
C ALA A 366 2.15 6.88 -3.71
N GLU A 367 3.39 6.48 -3.48
CA GLU A 367 4.32 7.27 -2.66
C GLU A 367 5.16 8.14 -3.59
N GLU A 368 4.94 9.46 -3.50
CA GLU A 368 5.65 10.44 -4.28
C GLU A 368 6.07 11.57 -3.34
N SER A 369 7.37 11.64 -3.07
CA SER A 369 8.00 12.46 -2.02
C SER A 369 8.45 13.85 -2.48
N THR A 370 8.13 14.25 -3.71
CA THR A 370 8.32 15.62 -4.18
C THR A 370 6.98 16.37 -4.25
N SER A 371 7.02 17.60 -4.75
CA SER A 371 5.83 18.42 -4.97
C SER A 371 5.25 18.22 -6.39
N TRP A 372 5.31 17.00 -6.96
CA TRP A 372 4.67 16.77 -8.27
C TRP A 372 3.16 16.98 -8.13
N SER A 373 2.58 17.81 -9.00
CA SER A 373 1.18 18.18 -8.95
C SER A 373 0.30 17.22 -9.77
N GLY A 374 -0.89 16.91 -9.28
CA GLY A 374 -1.88 16.12 -10.01
C GLY A 374 -1.54 14.63 -10.06
N VAL A 375 -0.88 14.10 -9.02
CA VAL A 375 -0.55 12.68 -8.91
C VAL A 375 -1.83 11.83 -8.97
N THR A 376 -2.87 12.25 -8.27
CA THR A 376 -4.16 11.55 -8.19
C THR A 376 -5.21 12.05 -9.18
N ARG A 377 -4.85 13.02 -10.03
CA ARG A 377 -5.73 13.56 -11.07
C ARG A 377 -5.74 12.63 -12.30
N PRO A 378 -6.87 12.51 -13.02
CA PRO A 378 -6.92 11.73 -14.27
C PRO A 378 -5.86 12.18 -15.28
N ALA A 379 -5.32 11.22 -16.03
CA ALA A 379 -4.29 11.46 -17.05
C ALA A 379 -4.76 12.43 -18.15
N ASP A 380 -6.02 12.30 -18.61
CA ASP A 380 -6.65 13.22 -19.57
C ASP A 380 -6.70 14.70 -19.13
N TRP A 381 -6.52 14.95 -17.82
CA TRP A 381 -6.49 16.28 -17.21
C TRP A 381 -5.06 16.70 -16.79
N GLY A 382 -4.05 16.03 -17.35
CA GLY A 382 -2.63 16.28 -17.11
C GLY A 382 -2.05 15.59 -15.88
N GLY A 383 -2.82 14.78 -15.15
CA GLY A 383 -2.35 14.06 -13.96
C GLY A 383 -1.56 12.79 -14.26
N LEU A 384 -1.23 12.04 -13.22
CA LEU A 384 -0.59 10.71 -13.32
C LEU A 384 -1.58 9.54 -13.25
N GLY A 385 -2.81 9.79 -12.79
CA GLY A 385 -3.90 8.80 -12.80
C GLY A 385 -4.00 7.90 -11.56
N PHE A 386 -3.16 8.09 -10.54
CA PHE A 386 -3.23 7.30 -9.31
C PHE A 386 -4.58 7.50 -8.59
N SER A 387 -5.04 6.48 -7.88
CA SER A 387 -6.25 6.59 -7.06
C SER A 387 -6.00 7.43 -5.82
N ARG A 388 -4.82 7.30 -5.19
CA ARG A 388 -4.43 8.00 -3.96
C ARG A 388 -2.92 8.32 -3.91
N LYS A 389 -2.54 9.29 -3.10
CA LYS A 389 -1.15 9.66 -2.80
C LYS A 389 -0.91 9.61 -1.29
N TRP A 390 0.22 9.05 -0.86
CA TRP A 390 0.68 9.16 0.51
C TRP A 390 0.97 10.63 0.87
N ASN A 391 0.39 11.14 1.95
CA ASN A 391 0.63 12.50 2.43
C ASN A 391 1.86 12.53 3.35
N LEU A 392 3.05 12.48 2.73
CA LEU A 392 4.32 12.50 3.45
C LEU A 392 4.57 13.83 4.19
N GLY A 393 4.03 14.95 3.70
CA GLY A 393 4.07 16.23 4.41
C GLY A 393 3.31 16.17 5.73
N TRP A 394 2.07 15.65 5.71
CA TRP A 394 1.29 15.43 6.93
C TRP A 394 2.01 14.49 7.89
N MET A 395 2.60 13.41 7.38
CA MET A 395 3.32 12.44 8.20
C MET A 395 4.51 13.12 8.91
N HIS A 396 5.35 13.84 8.17
CA HIS A 396 6.52 14.52 8.74
C HIS A 396 6.14 15.61 9.75
N ASP A 397 5.19 16.47 9.39
CA ASP A 397 4.75 17.57 10.27
C ASP A 397 4.11 17.00 11.55
N THR A 398 3.25 15.98 11.42
CA THR A 398 2.56 15.37 12.56
C THR A 398 3.53 14.65 13.49
N LEU A 399 4.42 13.80 12.96
CA LEU A 399 5.41 13.10 13.81
C LEU A 399 6.39 14.08 14.47
N SER A 400 6.81 15.13 13.75
CA SER A 400 7.69 16.18 14.31
C SER A 400 7.02 16.92 15.46
N TYR A 401 5.74 17.27 15.30
CA TYR A 401 4.95 17.95 16.32
C TYR A 401 4.79 17.08 17.57
N PHE A 402 4.41 15.81 17.39
CA PHE A 402 4.20 14.89 18.51
C PHE A 402 5.49 14.54 19.24
N ALA A 403 6.63 14.58 18.57
CA ALA A 403 7.96 14.42 19.18
C ALA A 403 8.41 15.64 20.01
N GLN A 404 7.78 16.81 19.86
CA GLN A 404 8.09 17.97 20.69
C GLN A 404 7.60 17.76 22.12
N GLU A 405 8.48 18.09 23.07
CA GLU A 405 8.09 18.32 24.48
C GLU A 405 6.89 19.27 24.55
N PRO A 406 5.84 18.96 25.34
CA PRO A 406 4.59 19.71 25.31
C PRO A 406 4.73 21.23 25.50
N ILE A 407 5.71 21.67 26.29
CA ILE A 407 5.99 23.10 26.51
C ILE A 407 6.47 23.85 25.26
N HIS A 408 6.99 23.14 24.25
CA HIS A 408 7.45 23.75 23.00
C HIS A 408 6.39 23.74 21.89
N ARG A 409 5.30 22.96 22.05
CA ARG A 409 4.29 22.78 21.00
C ARG A 409 3.61 24.07 20.53
N ALA A 410 3.51 25.08 21.40
CA ALA A 410 3.02 26.41 21.03
C ALA A 410 3.81 27.05 19.88
N PHE A 411 5.11 26.80 19.77
CA PHE A 411 5.97 27.32 18.68
C PHE A 411 5.83 26.52 17.37
N HIS A 412 5.30 25.30 17.46
CA HIS A 412 5.15 24.34 16.38
C HIS A 412 3.68 24.11 15.99
N HIS A 413 2.75 24.88 16.55
CA HIS A 413 1.30 24.70 16.36
C HIS A 413 0.89 24.63 14.88
N HIS A 414 1.58 25.41 14.04
CA HIS A 414 1.36 25.44 12.60
C HIS A 414 1.58 24.08 11.92
N GLU A 415 2.44 23.20 12.44
CA GLU A 415 2.74 21.87 11.87
C GLU A 415 1.48 21.00 11.73
N LEU A 416 0.55 21.04 12.70
CA LEU A 416 -0.71 20.29 12.59
C LEU A 416 -1.79 21.00 11.76
N THR A 417 -1.64 22.30 11.50
CA THR A 417 -2.60 23.07 10.68
C THR A 417 -2.21 23.16 9.22
N PHE A 418 -0.91 23.06 8.92
CA PHE A 418 -0.38 23.27 7.58
C PHE A 418 -0.85 22.23 6.55
N PRO A 419 -0.98 20.93 6.88
CA PRO A 419 -1.51 19.94 5.94
C PRO A 419 -2.89 20.30 5.37
N MET A 420 -3.72 21.03 6.12
CA MET A 420 -5.05 21.48 5.67
C MET A 420 -4.99 22.52 4.53
N VAL A 421 -3.84 23.18 4.32
CA VAL A 421 -3.65 24.16 3.24
C VAL A 421 -3.69 23.48 1.87
N TYR A 422 -3.11 22.29 1.76
CA TYR A 422 -3.02 21.52 0.51
C TYR A 422 -3.82 20.20 0.55
N ALA A 423 -4.59 19.96 1.61
CA ALA A 423 -5.41 18.75 1.76
C ALA A 423 -6.41 18.52 0.61
N ARG A 424 -6.70 19.55 -0.20
CA ARG A 424 -7.59 19.51 -1.37
C ARG A 424 -6.88 19.18 -2.69
N ASP A 425 -5.55 19.21 -2.72
CA ASP A 425 -4.79 19.14 -3.97
C ASP A 425 -4.72 17.71 -4.52
N GLU A 426 -4.86 16.70 -3.65
CA GLU A 426 -4.80 15.28 -3.99
C GLU A 426 -5.77 14.46 -3.14
N ARG A 427 -6.05 13.23 -3.57
CA ARG A 427 -6.74 12.22 -2.75
C ARG A 427 -5.74 11.53 -1.82
N TRP A 428 -5.71 11.95 -0.56
CA TRP A 428 -4.67 11.54 0.38
C TRP A 428 -4.93 10.19 1.08
N LEU A 429 -3.86 9.42 1.26
CA LEU A 429 -3.71 8.41 2.32
C LEU A 429 -2.72 9.00 3.35
N LEU A 430 -2.97 8.83 4.64
CA LEU A 430 -2.20 9.36 5.76
C LEU A 430 -1.34 8.23 6.34
N PRO A 431 -0.08 8.06 5.92
CA PRO A 431 0.74 6.92 6.31
C PRO A 431 1.44 7.14 7.65
N LEU A 432 1.34 6.17 8.54
CA LEU A 432 2.33 5.89 9.58
C LEU A 432 2.94 4.51 9.26
N SER A 433 3.84 4.48 8.28
CA SER A 433 4.33 3.27 7.63
C SER A 433 5.57 2.66 8.29
N HIS A 434 6.01 1.52 7.75
CA HIS A 434 7.22 0.80 8.16
C HIS A 434 8.50 1.66 8.15
N ASP A 435 8.64 2.57 7.18
CA ASP A 435 9.80 3.45 7.04
C ASP A 435 9.98 4.43 8.21
N GLU A 436 8.91 4.70 8.96
CA GLU A 436 8.95 5.65 10.07
C GLU A 436 9.33 5.02 11.41
N VAL A 437 9.47 3.70 11.46
CA VAL A 437 9.75 2.95 12.71
C VAL A 437 11.02 2.09 12.65
N VAL A 438 12.00 2.54 11.86
CA VAL A 438 13.28 1.88 11.59
C VAL A 438 14.45 2.86 11.54
N HIS A 439 15.67 2.35 11.35
CA HIS A 439 16.88 3.13 11.04
C HIS A 439 17.21 4.23 12.06
N GLY A 440 16.92 4.02 13.34
CA GLY A 440 17.19 4.98 14.40
C GLY A 440 16.12 6.06 14.55
N LYS A 441 15.02 6.01 13.77
CA LYS A 441 13.89 6.94 13.91
C LYS A 441 13.04 6.67 15.17
N GLY A 442 13.22 5.53 15.83
CA GLY A 442 12.41 5.05 16.95
C GLY A 442 11.03 4.51 16.51
N SER A 443 10.42 3.66 17.34
CA SER A 443 9.02 3.27 17.18
C SER A 443 8.07 4.46 17.37
N LEU A 444 6.80 4.34 16.97
CA LEU A 444 5.82 5.41 17.21
C LEU A 444 5.73 5.78 18.70
N LEU A 445 5.80 4.81 19.61
CA LEU A 445 5.79 5.07 21.05
C LEU A 445 7.04 5.83 21.51
N ASN A 446 8.22 5.41 21.07
CA ASN A 446 9.49 6.02 21.51
C ASN A 446 9.77 7.40 20.90
N LYS A 447 9.00 7.82 19.90
CA LYS A 447 9.00 9.22 19.43
C LYS A 447 8.33 10.16 20.42
N MET A 448 7.45 9.65 21.29
CA MET A 448 6.69 10.48 22.21
C MET A 448 7.54 10.91 23.41
N PRO A 449 7.44 12.17 23.87
CA PRO A 449 8.15 12.65 25.05
C PRO A 449 7.48 12.17 26.34
N GLY A 450 8.14 12.45 27.47
CA GLY A 450 7.61 12.17 28.81
C GLY A 450 7.89 10.74 29.31
N ASN A 451 7.21 10.39 30.41
CA ASN A 451 7.27 9.04 30.97
C ASN A 451 6.38 8.06 30.18
N HIS A 452 6.45 6.77 30.48
CA HIS A 452 5.76 5.73 29.72
C HIS A 452 4.23 5.92 29.62
N GLU A 453 3.57 6.39 30.68
CA GLU A 453 2.12 6.67 30.67
C GLU A 453 1.79 7.85 29.74
N GLU A 454 2.62 8.90 29.77
CA GLU A 454 2.51 10.06 28.87
C GLU A 454 2.78 9.67 27.42
N GLN A 455 3.77 8.79 27.16
CA GLN A 455 4.05 8.28 25.82
C GLN A 455 2.85 7.52 25.24
N LEU A 456 2.20 6.67 26.04
CA LEU A 456 0.99 5.97 25.63
C LEU A 456 -0.16 6.96 25.37
N ALA A 457 -0.34 7.99 26.20
CA ALA A 457 -1.36 9.02 25.99
C ALA A 457 -1.11 9.84 24.70
N HIS A 458 0.16 10.21 24.45
CA HIS A 458 0.56 10.85 23.21
C HIS A 458 0.28 9.98 21.98
N LEU A 459 0.62 8.69 22.03
CA LEU A 459 0.35 7.76 20.93
C LEU A 459 -1.15 7.61 20.68
N ARG A 460 -1.96 7.51 21.73
CA ARG A 460 -3.43 7.49 21.60
C ARG A 460 -3.95 8.76 20.91
N SER A 461 -3.45 9.92 21.31
CA SER A 461 -3.79 11.19 20.69
C SER A 461 -3.34 11.28 19.22
N LEU A 462 -2.15 10.79 18.89
CA LEU A 462 -1.64 10.74 17.51
C LEU A 462 -2.56 9.90 16.62
N LEU A 463 -2.91 8.69 17.07
CA LEU A 463 -3.77 7.79 16.29
C LEU A 463 -5.18 8.35 16.13
N ALA A 464 -5.75 8.94 17.18
CA ALA A 464 -7.05 9.61 17.08
C ALA A 464 -7.00 10.82 16.14
N TRP A 465 -5.91 11.60 16.16
CA TRP A 465 -5.67 12.68 15.21
C TRP A 465 -5.64 12.17 13.77
N GLN A 466 -4.89 11.10 13.49
CA GLN A 466 -4.84 10.46 12.17
C GLN A 466 -6.22 10.00 11.68
N TRP A 467 -7.03 9.39 12.55
CA TRP A 467 -8.38 8.91 12.18
C TRP A 467 -9.41 10.03 11.98
N CYS A 468 -9.19 11.20 12.57
CA CYS A 468 -10.10 12.34 12.46
C CYS A 468 -9.71 13.34 11.38
N HIS A 469 -8.42 13.44 11.06
CA HIS A 469 -7.89 14.31 10.00
C HIS A 469 -8.42 13.84 8.62
N PRO A 470 -8.70 14.76 7.68
CA PRO A 470 -9.12 14.36 6.34
C PRO A 470 -8.03 13.56 5.62
N GLY A 471 -8.46 12.49 4.94
CA GLY A 471 -7.60 11.53 4.27
C GLY A 471 -7.78 10.12 4.84
N ARG A 472 -7.52 9.11 4.01
CA ARG A 472 -7.64 7.68 4.39
C ARG A 472 -6.49 7.27 5.30
N GLN A 473 -6.61 6.19 6.09
CA GLN A 473 -5.59 5.85 7.10
C GLN A 473 -4.72 4.66 6.69
N LEU A 474 -3.44 4.69 7.03
CA LEU A 474 -2.53 3.55 7.00
C LEU A 474 -1.70 3.49 8.29
N LEU A 475 -1.67 2.32 8.93
CA LEU A 475 -0.89 2.05 10.13
C LEU A 475 -0.09 0.76 9.95
N PHE A 476 1.23 0.85 10.15
CA PHE A 476 2.10 -0.32 10.13
C PHE A 476 1.95 -1.19 11.37
N MET A 477 2.06 -2.50 11.18
CA MET A 477 2.06 -3.49 12.25
C MET A 477 3.02 -3.15 13.39
N GLY A 478 2.58 -3.36 14.62
CA GLY A 478 3.27 -2.96 15.85
C GLY A 478 2.85 -1.56 16.33
N GLY A 479 2.36 -0.68 15.45
CA GLY A 479 1.81 0.62 15.84
C GLY A 479 0.58 0.47 16.74
N GLU A 480 -0.30 -0.50 16.45
CA GLU A 480 -1.49 -0.82 17.23
C GLU A 480 -1.16 -1.48 18.59
N LEU A 481 0.04 -2.01 18.73
CA LEU A 481 0.54 -2.63 19.98
C LEU A 481 1.27 -1.63 20.88
N ALA A 482 1.43 -0.38 20.42
CA ALA A 482 2.38 0.56 21.01
C ALA A 482 3.76 -0.06 21.17
N GLN A 483 4.29 -0.66 20.09
CA GLN A 483 5.56 -1.35 20.15
C GLN A 483 6.68 -0.42 20.64
N GLU A 484 7.45 -0.88 21.63
CA GLU A 484 8.54 -0.10 22.22
C GLU A 484 9.77 -0.07 21.31
N ARG A 485 10.08 -1.16 20.61
CA ARG A 485 11.29 -1.26 19.79
C ARG A 485 10.99 -0.89 18.34
N GLU A 486 12.01 -0.43 17.63
CA GLU A 486 11.95 -0.33 16.17
C GLU A 486 11.61 -1.70 15.56
N TRP A 487 10.94 -1.65 14.41
CA TRP A 487 10.68 -2.87 13.66
C TRP A 487 11.99 -3.52 13.20
N SER A 488 12.02 -4.84 13.25
CA SER A 488 13.09 -5.64 12.66
C SER A 488 12.50 -6.80 11.87
N HIS A 489 12.84 -6.85 10.57
CA HIS A 489 12.45 -7.92 9.67
C HIS A 489 13.01 -9.31 10.08
N GLU A 490 14.08 -9.34 10.88
CA GLU A 490 14.68 -10.58 11.40
C GLU A 490 13.85 -11.22 12.53
N GLY A 491 13.00 -10.42 13.19
CA GLY A 491 12.20 -10.83 14.34
C GLY A 491 10.72 -10.99 14.03
N GLU A 492 9.90 -10.90 15.07
CA GLU A 492 8.46 -10.69 14.99
C GLU A 492 8.07 -9.41 15.75
N ILE A 493 6.86 -8.90 15.54
CA ILE A 493 6.35 -7.81 16.39
C ILE A 493 6.17 -8.28 17.83
N ASP A 494 6.21 -7.35 18.77
CA ASP A 494 6.28 -7.64 20.21
C ASP A 494 4.92 -8.03 20.82
N TRP A 495 4.35 -9.16 20.38
CA TRP A 495 3.04 -9.68 20.82
C TRP A 495 2.87 -9.79 22.33
N PHE A 496 3.96 -10.00 23.08
CA PHE A 496 3.93 -10.07 24.54
C PHE A 496 3.48 -8.74 25.19
N LEU A 497 3.56 -7.61 24.47
CA LEU A 497 3.15 -6.29 24.98
C LEU A 497 1.67 -6.23 25.32
N LEU A 498 0.82 -7.04 24.68
CA LEU A 498 -0.61 -7.13 25.03
C LEU A 498 -0.86 -7.61 26.47
N GLN A 499 0.14 -8.19 27.13
CA GLN A 499 0.08 -8.60 28.53
C GLN A 499 0.66 -7.54 29.49
N ARG A 500 1.25 -6.46 28.95
CA ARG A 500 1.75 -5.31 29.72
C ARG A 500 0.67 -4.24 29.86
N GLU A 501 0.75 -3.51 30.96
CA GLU A 501 -0.19 -2.44 31.27
C GLU A 501 -0.15 -1.34 30.19
N GLY A 502 -1.31 -0.79 29.82
CA GLY A 502 -1.43 0.31 28.86
C GLY A 502 -1.43 -0.08 27.38
N HIS A 503 -0.66 -1.09 26.95
CA HIS A 503 -0.53 -1.47 25.53
C HIS A 503 -1.84 -1.98 24.91
N ASP A 504 -2.58 -2.88 25.59
CA ASP A 504 -3.91 -3.33 25.10
C ASP A 504 -4.91 -2.17 25.01
N GLY A 505 -4.70 -1.08 25.76
CA GLY A 505 -5.48 0.14 25.67
C GLY A 505 -5.33 0.84 24.31
N VAL A 506 -4.12 0.86 23.75
CA VAL A 506 -3.86 1.40 22.39
C VAL A 506 -4.50 0.51 21.33
N ARG A 507 -4.37 -0.81 21.45
CA ARG A 507 -5.04 -1.76 20.54
C ARG A 507 -6.56 -1.60 20.55
N ARG A 508 -7.17 -1.46 21.74
CA ARG A 508 -8.61 -1.19 21.88
C ARG A 508 -9.00 0.13 21.24
N LEU A 509 -8.20 1.18 21.45
CA LEU A 509 -8.43 2.47 20.82
C LEU A 509 -8.47 2.36 19.30
N VAL A 510 -7.53 1.64 18.66
CA VAL A 510 -7.53 1.43 17.21
C VAL A 510 -8.82 0.75 16.74
N ALA A 511 -9.28 -0.28 17.47
CA ALA A 511 -10.53 -0.96 17.17
C ALA A 511 -11.75 -0.01 17.28
N ASP A 512 -11.79 0.80 18.34
CA ASP A 512 -12.89 1.72 18.58
C ASP A 512 -12.86 2.92 17.61
N LEU A 513 -11.68 3.42 17.23
CA LEU A 513 -11.53 4.45 16.19
C LEU A 513 -12.07 3.96 14.85
N ASN A 514 -11.74 2.74 14.44
CA ASN A 514 -12.28 2.13 13.24
C ASN A 514 -13.81 1.93 13.32
N SER A 515 -14.32 1.52 14.49
CA SER A 515 -15.75 1.36 14.74
C SER A 515 -16.50 2.70 14.69
N VAL A 516 -15.97 3.74 15.34
CA VAL A 516 -16.52 5.10 15.33
C VAL A 516 -16.55 5.66 13.91
N GLN A 517 -15.46 5.52 13.16
CA GLN A 517 -15.41 5.97 11.77
C GLN A 517 -16.43 5.21 10.89
N ALA A 518 -16.57 3.89 11.05
CA ALA A 518 -17.55 3.10 10.32
C ALA A 518 -19.01 3.52 10.61
N GLN A 519 -19.32 3.90 11.85
CA GLN A 519 -20.65 4.34 12.27
C GLN A 519 -20.94 5.81 11.97
N ASN A 520 -19.92 6.62 11.64
CA ASN A 520 -20.04 8.06 11.45
C ASN A 520 -19.41 8.50 10.12
N PRO A 521 -20.17 8.47 9.00
CA PRO A 521 -19.68 8.82 7.67
C PRO A 521 -19.04 10.21 7.55
N ALA A 522 -19.37 11.15 8.44
CA ALA A 522 -18.75 12.48 8.47
C ALA A 522 -17.21 12.42 8.59
N LEU A 523 -16.67 11.38 9.22
CA LEU A 523 -15.23 11.22 9.41
C LEU A 523 -14.49 10.74 8.16
N TRP A 524 -15.18 10.32 7.10
CA TRP A 524 -14.52 9.70 5.94
C TRP A 524 -15.20 9.91 4.58
N ALA A 525 -16.53 10.01 4.50
CA ALA A 525 -17.23 10.06 3.21
C ALA A 525 -16.80 11.24 2.34
N GLY A 526 -16.50 12.39 2.95
CA GLY A 526 -16.01 13.59 2.26
C GLY A 526 -14.50 13.68 2.07
N ASP A 527 -13.69 12.65 2.37
CA ASP A 527 -12.22 12.77 2.26
C ASP A 527 -11.72 13.08 0.84
N ASP A 528 -12.47 12.65 -0.18
CA ASP A 528 -12.13 12.82 -1.59
C ASP A 528 -12.72 14.12 -2.20
N ASP A 529 -13.54 14.85 -1.43
CA ASP A 529 -14.10 16.17 -1.75
C ASP A 529 -14.33 16.93 -0.45
N LEU A 530 -13.33 17.74 -0.04
CA LEU A 530 -13.35 18.41 1.26
C LEU A 530 -14.19 19.70 1.27
N ASP A 531 -14.74 20.12 0.13
CA ASP A 531 -15.44 21.40 0.04
C ASP A 531 -16.74 21.34 0.85
N HIS A 532 -16.85 22.23 1.85
CA HIS A 532 -17.97 22.31 2.79
C HIS A 532 -18.15 21.11 3.74
N HIS A 533 -17.21 20.16 3.78
CA HIS A 533 -17.28 18.94 4.59
C HIS A 533 -16.33 18.90 5.79
N ILE A 534 -15.51 19.93 5.94
CA ILE A 534 -14.61 20.15 7.08
C ILE A 534 -14.41 21.65 7.32
N GLY A 535 -14.24 22.04 8.59
CA GLY A 535 -13.81 23.38 8.93
C GLY A 535 -13.24 23.48 10.34
N TRP A 536 -12.24 24.35 10.52
CA TRP A 536 -11.74 24.69 11.84
C TRP A 536 -12.83 25.39 12.67
N LEU A 537 -12.99 24.94 13.90
CA LEU A 537 -13.69 25.69 14.95
C LEU A 537 -12.70 26.69 15.57
N ASP A 538 -11.50 26.20 15.90
CA ASP A 538 -10.37 27.01 16.33
C ASP A 538 -9.05 26.30 16.00
N ALA A 539 -8.18 27.03 15.31
CA ALA A 539 -6.85 26.57 14.89
C ALA A 539 -5.73 27.48 15.42
N ASP A 540 -6.07 28.45 16.28
CA ASP A 540 -5.16 29.52 16.71
C ASP A 540 -4.83 29.45 18.21
N ASP A 541 -5.42 28.50 18.97
CA ASP A 541 -5.14 28.27 20.40
C ASP A 541 -3.78 27.56 20.64
N HIS A 542 -2.74 28.13 20.04
CA HIS A 542 -1.36 27.68 20.14
C HIS A 542 -0.80 27.78 21.57
N GLU A 543 -1.19 28.79 22.34
CA GLU A 543 -0.76 28.96 23.74
C GLU A 543 -1.09 27.75 24.62
N HIS A 544 -2.19 27.05 24.30
CA HIS A 544 -2.60 25.83 25.00
C HIS A 544 -2.39 24.56 24.17
N SER A 545 -1.98 24.68 22.91
CA SER A 545 -1.83 23.59 21.95
C SER A 545 -3.13 22.79 21.79
N ILE A 546 -4.23 23.53 21.64
CA ILE A 546 -5.57 22.98 21.44
C ILE A 546 -5.98 23.19 19.99
N PHE A 547 -6.57 22.15 19.40
CA PHE A 547 -7.10 22.18 18.05
C PHE A 547 -8.54 21.74 18.09
N SER A 548 -9.42 22.41 17.34
CA SER A 548 -10.77 21.90 17.14
C SER A 548 -11.31 22.16 15.75
N PHE A 549 -11.97 21.16 15.19
CA PHE A 549 -12.61 21.25 13.88
C PHE A 549 -13.89 20.42 13.85
N TRP A 550 -14.74 20.70 12.87
CA TRP A 550 -15.91 19.90 12.58
C TRP A 550 -15.72 19.17 11.25
N ARG A 551 -16.38 18.02 11.12
CA ARG A 551 -16.55 17.27 9.86
C ARG A 551 -18.04 17.04 9.63
N SER A 552 -18.48 16.99 8.38
CA SER A 552 -19.89 16.73 8.05
C SER A 552 -20.03 15.64 6.97
N VAL A 553 -21.20 15.01 6.94
CA VAL A 553 -21.55 14.05 5.88
C VAL A 553 -21.80 14.83 4.57
N PRO A 554 -21.24 14.39 3.43
CA PRO A 554 -21.61 14.96 2.14
C PRO A 554 -23.05 14.68 1.75
N SER A 555 -23.73 15.65 1.13
CA SER A 555 -25.14 15.51 0.77
C SER A 555 -25.39 14.37 -0.22
N TRP A 556 -24.46 14.12 -1.14
CA TRP A 556 -24.55 13.01 -2.09
C TRP A 556 -24.47 11.63 -1.41
N TYR A 557 -23.81 11.54 -0.25
CA TYR A 557 -23.73 10.29 0.51
C TYR A 557 -25.09 9.93 1.11
N GLU A 558 -25.82 10.95 1.59
CA GLU A 558 -27.21 10.79 2.07
C GLU A 558 -28.15 10.35 0.92
N GLU A 559 -27.98 10.91 -0.28
CA GLU A 559 -28.77 10.54 -1.46
C GLU A 559 -28.53 9.10 -1.94
N GLN A 560 -27.28 8.61 -1.91
CA GLN A 560 -26.96 7.23 -2.26
C GLN A 560 -27.46 6.21 -1.23
N SER A 561 -27.58 6.61 0.04
CA SER A 561 -28.14 5.75 1.10
C SER A 561 -29.68 5.64 1.07
N ASN A 562 -30.36 6.50 0.28
CA ASN A 562 -31.80 6.75 0.35
C ASN A 562 -32.69 5.83 -0.52
N ASP A 563 -32.39 4.53 -0.58
CA ASP A 563 -33.41 3.50 -0.90
C ASP A 563 -34.39 3.24 0.30
N GLN A 564 -34.45 4.18 1.25
CA GLN A 564 -35.41 4.30 2.37
C GLN A 564 -36.02 5.72 2.39
N PRO A 565 -37.25 5.92 2.93
CA PRO A 565 -38.05 7.12 2.66
C PRO A 565 -37.59 8.38 3.42
N GLN A 566 -37.56 9.50 2.70
CA GLN A 566 -37.07 10.82 3.10
C GLN A 566 -37.91 11.56 4.16
N GLY A 567 -37.21 12.26 5.06
CA GLY A 567 -37.67 13.46 5.80
C GLY A 567 -36.85 14.71 5.40
N PRO A 568 -37.30 15.93 5.74
CA PRO A 568 -36.81 17.17 5.11
C PRO A 568 -35.45 17.64 5.64
N ALA A 569 -34.66 18.22 4.72
CA ALA A 569 -33.27 18.64 4.86
C ALA A 569 -33.01 19.79 5.87
N ALA A 570 -32.09 19.53 6.81
CA ALA A 570 -31.20 20.49 7.47
C ALA A 570 -29.77 19.88 7.46
N HIS A 571 -28.72 20.61 7.81
CA HIS A 571 -27.35 20.07 7.87
C HIS A 571 -27.24 18.99 8.98
N HIS A 572 -27.55 17.73 8.66
CA HIS A 572 -27.54 16.59 9.57
C HIS A 572 -26.12 15.98 9.69
N GLY A 573 -25.80 15.33 10.82
CA GLY A 573 -24.66 14.41 10.92
C GLY A 573 -23.25 15.00 11.09
N SER A 574 -23.09 16.24 11.58
CA SER A 574 -21.75 16.80 11.84
C SER A 574 -21.12 16.24 13.11
N VAL A 575 -19.83 15.91 13.05
CA VAL A 575 -19.02 15.56 14.23
C VAL A 575 -18.08 16.72 14.57
N ALA A 576 -17.78 16.89 15.85
CA ALA A 576 -16.79 17.85 16.33
C ALA A 576 -15.62 17.09 16.95
N VAL A 577 -14.41 17.51 16.64
CA VAL A 577 -13.17 16.95 17.16
C VAL A 577 -12.45 18.04 17.93
N VAL A 578 -11.99 17.73 19.14
CA VAL A 578 -11.17 18.63 19.95
C VAL A 578 -9.98 17.87 20.53
N ALA A 579 -8.78 18.43 20.38
CA ALA A 579 -7.54 17.85 20.85
C ALA A 579 -6.86 18.77 21.87
N ASN A 580 -6.58 18.28 23.07
CA ASN A 580 -5.70 18.93 24.04
C ASN A 580 -4.35 18.21 24.05
N LEU A 581 -3.37 18.79 23.37
CA LEU A 581 -2.07 18.14 23.15
C LEU A 581 -1.02 18.59 24.17
N THR A 582 -1.43 18.90 25.41
CA THR A 582 -0.54 19.14 26.56
C THR A 582 -0.97 18.32 27.78
N PRO A 583 -0.08 18.04 28.75
CA PRO A 583 -0.43 17.32 29.97
C PRO A 583 -1.26 18.15 30.96
N VAL A 584 -1.67 19.37 30.59
CA VAL A 584 -2.47 20.26 31.44
C VAL A 584 -3.95 20.10 31.08
N PRO A 585 -4.81 19.58 31.98
CA PRO A 585 -6.24 19.49 31.73
C PRO A 585 -6.88 20.89 31.64
N ARG A 586 -7.94 21.03 30.84
CA ARG A 586 -8.63 22.30 30.61
C ARG A 586 -10.08 22.20 31.06
N HIS A 587 -10.37 22.78 32.21
CA HIS A 587 -11.73 22.82 32.74
C HIS A 587 -12.50 24.03 32.21
N GLY A 588 -13.79 23.84 31.91
CA GLY A 588 -14.64 24.92 31.42
C GLY A 588 -14.23 25.43 30.05
N TYR A 589 -13.59 24.59 29.23
CA TYR A 589 -13.24 24.92 27.86
C TYR A 589 -14.52 25.03 27.03
N ARG A 590 -14.69 26.12 26.30
CA ARG A 590 -15.89 26.36 25.50
C ARG A 590 -15.64 25.97 24.05
N LEU A 591 -16.43 25.04 23.54
CA LEU A 591 -16.38 24.57 22.15
C LEU A 591 -17.65 25.00 21.41
N GLY A 592 -17.52 25.63 20.24
CA GLY A 592 -18.67 25.98 19.41
C GLY A 592 -19.26 24.74 18.73
N VAL A 593 -20.60 24.67 18.64
CA VAL A 593 -21.32 23.60 17.93
C VAL A 593 -22.48 24.14 17.10
N SER A 594 -22.66 23.56 15.91
CA SER A 594 -23.68 23.98 14.95
C SER A 594 -25.09 23.52 15.34
N ASP A 595 -25.21 22.28 15.84
CA ASP A 595 -26.47 21.69 16.29
C ASP A 595 -26.78 22.06 17.75
N LEU A 596 -28.02 22.47 18.00
CA LEU A 596 -28.54 22.84 19.31
C LEU A 596 -29.22 21.68 20.05
N ALA A 597 -29.27 20.48 19.46
CA ALA A 597 -29.59 19.24 20.16
C ALA A 597 -28.48 18.88 21.16
N PRO A 598 -28.75 18.06 22.20
CA PRO A 598 -27.69 17.52 23.05
C PRO A 598 -26.65 16.75 22.23
N TRP A 599 -25.41 16.71 22.71
CA TRP A 599 -24.31 15.98 22.09
C TRP A 599 -23.89 14.79 22.95
N LYS A 600 -23.20 13.82 22.38
CA LYS A 600 -22.58 12.69 23.08
C LYS A 600 -21.10 12.61 22.75
N VAL A 601 -20.32 12.12 23.71
CA VAL A 601 -18.94 11.72 23.46
C VAL A 601 -18.96 10.39 22.71
N LEU A 602 -18.51 10.39 21.46
CA LEU A 602 -18.33 9.16 20.68
C LEU A 602 -17.07 8.41 21.13
N LEU A 603 -16.01 9.17 21.41
CA LEU A 603 -14.73 8.64 21.84
C LEU A 603 -13.96 9.70 22.63
N ASP A 604 -13.35 9.27 23.74
CA ASP A 604 -12.36 10.03 24.49
C ASP A 604 -11.12 9.15 24.67
N THR A 605 -10.00 9.58 24.07
CA THR A 605 -8.73 8.84 24.19
C THR A 605 -8.18 8.77 25.62
N ASP A 606 -8.67 9.58 26.57
CA ASP A 606 -8.34 9.49 28.00
C ASP A 606 -9.25 8.54 28.80
N ALA A 607 -10.20 7.86 28.15
CA ALA A 607 -11.06 6.90 28.84
C ALA A 607 -10.25 5.78 29.54
N GLN A 608 -10.74 5.32 30.70
CA GLN A 608 -10.06 4.28 31.49
C GLN A 608 -9.80 2.99 30.70
N ILE A 609 -10.70 2.64 29.77
CA ILE A 609 -10.58 1.45 28.93
C ILE A 609 -9.36 1.49 27.99
N TYR A 610 -8.79 2.67 27.76
CA TYR A 610 -7.56 2.87 26.97
C TYR A 610 -6.33 3.16 27.85
N GLY A 611 -6.49 3.15 29.17
CA GLY A 611 -5.43 3.47 30.13
C GLY A 611 -5.23 4.96 30.38
N GLY A 612 -6.24 5.80 30.12
CA GLY A 612 -6.22 7.21 30.51
C GLY A 612 -6.74 7.47 31.93
N THR A 613 -6.80 8.75 32.31
CA THR A 613 -7.18 9.19 33.66
C THR A 613 -8.69 9.17 33.92
N ALA A 614 -9.50 8.99 32.87
CA ALA A 614 -10.96 8.99 32.89
C ALA A 614 -11.56 10.29 33.42
N ALA A 615 -10.99 11.43 33.01
CA ALA A 615 -11.55 12.73 33.34
C ALA A 615 -12.95 12.89 32.73
N HIS A 616 -13.91 13.30 33.54
CA HIS A 616 -15.30 13.49 33.11
C HIS A 616 -15.42 14.70 32.18
N VAL A 617 -15.78 14.47 30.91
CA VAL A 617 -15.78 15.49 29.84
C VAL A 617 -16.83 16.57 30.08
N GLY A 618 -17.94 16.24 30.75
CA GLY A 618 -18.98 17.20 31.13
C GLY A 618 -20.41 16.71 30.92
N GLU A 619 -20.57 15.42 30.61
CA GLU A 619 -21.86 14.79 30.38
C GLU A 619 -22.76 14.85 31.62
N ASN A 620 -24.06 14.97 31.43
CA ASN A 620 -25.01 14.88 32.54
C ASN A 620 -25.24 13.40 32.94
N ALA A 621 -26.15 13.16 33.88
CA ALA A 621 -26.50 11.82 34.34
C ALA A 621 -27.06 10.89 33.24
N ASP A 622 -27.54 11.46 32.12
CA ASP A 622 -28.05 10.72 30.96
C ASP A 622 -26.95 10.45 29.91
N GLY A 623 -25.70 10.84 30.19
CA GLY A 623 -24.56 10.63 29.29
C GLY A 623 -24.50 11.60 28.11
N VAL A 624 -25.17 12.76 28.20
CA VAL A 624 -25.17 13.77 27.13
C VAL A 624 -24.58 15.10 27.58
N LEU A 625 -23.94 15.80 26.65
CA LEU A 625 -23.46 17.16 26.77
C LEU A 625 -24.59 18.13 26.40
N VAL A 626 -24.93 19.03 27.32
CA VAL A 626 -26.01 20.00 27.12
C VAL A 626 -25.47 21.24 26.41
N VAL A 627 -26.07 21.60 25.28
CA VAL A 627 -25.72 22.81 24.52
C VAL A 627 -26.27 24.06 25.20
N ASP A 628 -25.37 25.02 25.44
CA ASP A 628 -25.70 26.40 25.79
C ASP A 628 -26.12 27.15 24.52
N LYS A 629 -27.43 27.35 24.38
CA LYS A 629 -28.07 27.96 23.20
C LYS A 629 -27.99 29.49 23.20
N ASP A 630 -27.66 30.09 24.36
CA ASP A 630 -27.62 31.54 24.53
C ASP A 630 -26.21 32.11 24.28
N THR A 631 -25.20 31.25 24.18
CA THR A 631 -23.79 31.63 23.98
C THR A 631 -23.22 31.03 22.69
N PRO A 632 -23.40 31.69 21.52
CA PRO A 632 -22.65 31.38 20.30
C PRO A 632 -21.14 31.47 20.54
N TRP A 633 -20.37 30.57 19.93
CA TRP A 633 -18.91 30.51 20.08
C TRP A 633 -18.25 29.95 18.83
N GLN A 634 -17.01 30.33 18.51
CA GLN A 634 -16.26 29.82 17.33
C GLN A 634 -17.06 29.86 16.01
N ASN A 635 -17.84 30.95 15.83
CA ASN A 635 -18.77 31.15 14.71
C ASN A 635 -19.87 30.08 14.55
N GLN A 636 -20.19 29.36 15.63
CA GLN A 636 -21.27 28.37 15.66
C GLN A 636 -22.49 28.89 16.44
N ALA A 637 -23.64 28.25 16.24
CA ALA A 637 -24.94 28.70 16.77
C ALA A 637 -25.07 28.54 18.29
N GLY A 638 -24.39 27.55 18.89
CA GLY A 638 -24.34 27.34 20.33
C GLY A 638 -22.96 26.90 20.78
N SER A 639 -22.83 26.53 22.07
CA SER A 639 -21.57 26.01 22.60
C SER A 639 -21.74 24.95 23.68
N LEU A 640 -20.70 24.14 23.84
CA LEU A 640 -20.54 23.16 24.91
C LEU A 640 -19.50 23.67 25.91
N LEU A 641 -19.69 23.36 27.19
CA LEU A 641 -18.71 23.59 28.24
C LEU A 641 -18.09 22.24 28.63
N LEU A 642 -16.81 22.07 28.32
CA LEU A 642 -16.11 20.79 28.42
C LEU A 642 -14.99 20.85 29.47
N THR A 643 -14.67 19.69 30.02
CA THR A 643 -13.32 19.41 30.54
C THR A 643 -12.56 18.66 29.45
N LEU A 644 -11.45 19.23 28.98
CA LEU A 644 -10.51 18.52 28.10
C LEU A 644 -9.48 17.79 28.97
N PRO A 645 -9.42 16.45 28.93
CA PRO A 645 -8.39 15.67 29.61
C PRO A 645 -6.98 16.03 29.10
N PRO A 646 -5.91 15.68 29.84
CA PRO A 646 -4.55 15.88 29.38
C PRO A 646 -4.23 14.94 28.22
N LEU A 647 -3.45 15.41 27.24
CA LEU A 647 -2.94 14.59 26.12
C LEU A 647 -4.02 13.73 25.45
N SER A 648 -5.15 14.35 25.11
CA SER A 648 -6.31 13.62 24.60
C SER A 648 -6.94 14.28 23.37
N VAL A 649 -7.59 13.44 22.57
CA VAL A 649 -8.54 13.80 21.52
C VAL A 649 -9.92 13.28 21.91
N ILE A 650 -10.93 14.12 21.73
CA ILE A 650 -12.35 13.82 21.97
C ILE A 650 -13.11 13.99 20.66
N ILE A 651 -13.94 13.00 20.33
CA ILE A 651 -14.87 13.02 19.19
C ILE A 651 -16.28 13.14 19.73
N LEU A 652 -17.03 14.13 19.25
CA LEU A 652 -18.39 14.43 19.66
C LEU A 652 -19.33 14.35 18.47
N ALA A 653 -20.58 13.94 18.72
CA ALA A 653 -21.67 14.03 17.75
C ALA A 653 -22.99 14.40 18.44
N PRO A 654 -24.00 14.91 17.72
CA PRO A 654 -25.35 15.05 18.23
C PRO A 654 -25.87 13.72 18.83
N SER A 655 -26.65 13.77 19.91
CA SER A 655 -27.18 12.58 20.58
C SER A 655 -28.29 11.91 19.75
N GLU A 656 -29.10 12.73 19.09
CA GLU A 656 -30.01 12.33 18.02
C GLU A 656 -29.25 12.40 16.70
N LEU A 657 -28.37 11.41 16.45
CA LEU A 657 -28.05 11.08 15.07
C LEU A 657 -29.31 10.38 14.51
N PRO A 658 -29.84 10.78 13.33
CA PRO A 658 -31.02 10.14 12.77
C PRO A 658 -30.87 8.63 12.63
#